data_AF-A0A9D8HKX0-F1
#
_entry.id   AF-A0A9D8HKX0-F1
#
_cell.length_a   1.000
_cell.length_b   1.000
_cell.length_c   1.000
_cell.angle_alpha   90.00
_cell.angle_beta   90.00
_cell.angle_gamma   90.00
#
_symmetry.space_group_name_H-M   'P 1'
#
loop_
_entity.id
_entity.type
_entity.pdbx_description
1 polymer ?
#
loop_
_entity_poly.entity_id
_entity_poly.type
_entity_poly.pdbx_seq_one_letter_code
_entity_poly.pdbx_strand_id
1 'polypeptide(L)'
;MKIIATHVSSDFDSFAGMVAAKKLYPDAKIILPGSINQNVRKFISIYEDELPQSFEPADIDIFAVKKIIIIDTSIASRLGDLKSIAEKKGTEIIIYDHHCKSPYDILNADKIIKDTGATTSILVSILKKQDIIINSFEATLFALGIYEDTGSFSYPNTRPLDFEACSFLLKMGASLSVVAKFLNPPMDQIQHKLLEKLISASKKININEKKIILSSTETEKFTEGLSIITRKLGQIEDVDIVFCWVKMKDKTYLVARSDDPSVDVSGIIKVLGGGGHAQAASAVLKDAGIKDIENRLIASLYKNIKKPMVARDIMSYPIRTVSEDASIEKVNDFLKKYGHTGIPIVDSSNGIVGIITRKDVDRALKHGLSHAPVKGFKSRGLVTTGPNTTVEEIQRMMIENGIGRIPVVVRGEAVGIVTRKDILRYLHGKIKTGAGKSAAGTNQEKFYPSPEVVKERLMFYLPESIFSVLKKASFTAKKLKVKVYLVGGLVRDLLLGMPNLDVDIVVEGDGIALAEKLAHESGARVESYQKFKTAVIIFENYRHIDIASSRIEHYKEPAALPDIEPGSITQDLARRDFSINTLAISLNEDDFGRIIDFFGGRKDLGEKKIRVLHKLSFVEDPTRILRAVRFEQRLGFKMDMQTEKLAILSIKMNILKGLNGIRIRDELVSIL
;
A
#
# COMPACT_ATOMS: atom_id res chain seq x y z
N MET A 1 37.95 -6.28 24.64
CA MET A 1 37.80 -4.88 24.18
C MET A 1 36.37 -4.63 23.68
N LYS A 2 35.96 -3.36 23.63
CA LYS A 2 34.69 -2.91 23.05
C LYS A 2 34.98 -2.15 21.75
N ILE A 3 34.19 -2.36 20.71
CA ILE A 3 34.36 -1.69 19.41
C ILE A 3 33.04 -1.11 18.89
N ILE A 4 33.14 -0.07 18.07
CA ILE A 4 32.05 0.53 17.31
C ILE A 4 32.31 0.27 15.83
N ALA A 5 31.33 -0.27 15.12
CA ALA A 5 31.42 -0.68 13.72
C ALA A 5 30.16 -0.26 12.94
N THR A 6 30.27 -0.18 11.62
CA THR A 6 29.14 0.09 10.73
C THR A 6 29.27 -0.72 9.43
N HIS A 7 28.37 -0.52 8.46
CA HIS A 7 28.41 -1.20 7.18
C HIS A 7 29.53 -0.70 6.26
N VAL A 8 29.99 -1.57 5.36
CA VAL A 8 30.84 -1.19 4.21
C VAL A 8 30.13 -0.18 3.32
N SER A 9 30.90 0.67 2.65
CA SER A 9 30.40 1.85 1.93
C SER A 9 29.67 2.83 2.86
N SER A 10 30.28 3.11 4.02
CA SER A 10 29.73 4.04 5.01
C SER A 10 29.54 5.44 4.44
N ASP A 11 28.35 5.99 4.64
CA ASP A 11 27.94 7.36 4.41
C ASP A 11 28.07 8.22 5.69
N PHE A 12 27.58 9.45 5.67
CA PHE A 12 27.61 10.32 6.84
C PHE A 12 26.64 9.87 7.92
N ASP A 13 25.52 9.20 7.64
CA ASP A 13 24.65 8.75 8.72
C ASP A 13 25.32 7.66 9.56
N SER A 14 25.87 6.65 8.90
CA SER A 14 26.68 5.62 9.54
C SER A 14 27.90 6.20 10.28
N PHE A 15 28.69 7.06 9.62
CA PHE A 15 29.90 7.64 10.24
C PHE A 15 29.59 8.61 11.39
N ALA A 16 28.63 9.52 11.22
CA ALA A 16 28.20 10.43 12.29
C ALA A 16 27.62 9.65 13.47
N GLY A 17 26.86 8.58 13.19
CA GLY A 17 26.38 7.65 14.20
C GLY A 17 27.52 6.95 14.96
N MET A 18 28.62 6.57 14.32
CA MET A 18 29.79 6.01 15.02
C MET A 18 30.39 7.01 16.02
N VAL A 19 30.53 8.28 15.62
CA VAL A 19 31.05 9.35 16.50
C VAL A 19 30.06 9.64 17.63
N ALA A 20 28.75 9.65 17.36
CA ALA A 20 27.73 9.80 18.39
C ALA A 20 27.72 8.61 19.38
N ALA A 21 27.93 7.39 18.89
CA ALA A 21 28.04 6.20 19.73
C ALA A 21 29.31 6.22 20.59
N LYS A 22 30.42 6.76 20.09
CA LYS A 22 31.66 6.93 20.88
C LYS A 22 31.45 7.82 22.11
N LYS A 23 30.50 8.76 22.07
CA LYS A 23 30.09 9.57 23.23
C LYS A 23 29.32 8.75 24.26
N LEU A 24 28.49 7.80 23.82
CA LEU A 24 27.75 6.88 24.70
C LEU A 24 28.66 5.78 25.27
N TYR A 25 29.69 5.39 24.53
CA TYR A 25 30.64 4.34 24.91
C TYR A 25 32.09 4.85 24.82
N PRO A 26 32.53 5.70 25.76
CA PRO A 26 33.84 6.36 25.70
C PRO A 26 35.03 5.38 25.64
N ASP A 27 34.87 4.17 26.17
CA ASP A 27 35.91 3.13 26.20
C ASP A 27 35.91 2.22 24.95
N ALA A 28 34.98 2.38 24.02
CA ALA A 28 34.93 1.62 22.78
C ALA A 28 35.80 2.23 21.67
N LYS A 29 36.47 1.41 20.86
CA LYS A 29 37.28 1.88 19.71
C LYS A 29 36.43 1.97 18.44
N ILE A 30 36.56 3.06 17.68
CA ILE A 30 35.92 3.19 16.36
C ILE A 30 36.72 2.39 15.34
N ILE A 31 36.07 1.47 14.65
CA ILE A 31 36.67 0.67 13.59
C ILE A 31 36.04 1.07 12.26
N LEU A 32 36.81 1.76 11.43
CA LEU A 32 36.37 2.18 10.10
C LEU A 32 36.39 0.98 9.15
N PRO A 33 35.35 0.76 8.33
CA PRO A 33 35.35 -0.33 7.37
C PRO A 33 36.29 -0.03 6.20
N GLY A 34 36.77 -1.08 5.53
CA GLY A 34 37.72 -0.93 4.40
C GLY A 34 37.17 -0.18 3.17
N SER A 35 35.87 0.11 3.14
CA SER A 35 35.22 0.92 2.09
C SER A 35 34.33 1.98 2.73
N ILE A 36 34.61 3.25 2.43
CA ILE A 36 33.89 4.44 2.91
C ILE A 36 33.58 5.34 1.72
N ASN A 37 32.41 6.00 1.72
CA ASN A 37 32.02 6.93 0.68
C ASN A 37 33.01 8.11 0.55
N GLN A 38 33.14 8.62 -0.68
CA GLN A 38 34.17 9.60 -1.01
C GLN A 38 34.00 10.92 -0.25
N ASN A 39 32.75 11.39 -0.09
CA ASN A 39 32.41 12.60 0.66
C ASN A 39 32.82 12.47 2.13
N VAL A 40 32.55 11.32 2.76
CA VAL A 40 32.97 11.01 4.14
C VAL A 40 34.49 10.95 4.24
N ARG A 41 35.18 10.28 3.31
CA ARG A 41 36.66 10.22 3.30
C ARG A 41 37.30 11.61 3.19
N LYS A 42 36.75 12.47 2.33
CA LYS A 42 37.18 13.87 2.20
C LYS A 42 36.95 14.64 3.50
N PHE A 43 35.83 14.42 4.17
CA PHE A 43 35.54 15.03 5.46
C PHE A 43 36.54 14.59 6.52
N ILE A 44 36.77 13.28 6.67
CA ILE A 44 37.74 12.73 7.63
C ILE A 44 39.13 13.32 7.41
N SER A 45 39.60 13.39 6.17
CA SER A 45 40.93 13.93 5.83
C SER A 45 41.08 15.43 6.14
N ILE A 46 39.99 16.21 6.14
CA ILE A 46 40.03 17.66 6.43
C ILE A 46 39.96 17.91 7.93
N TYR A 47 39.24 17.06 8.67
CA TYR A 47 38.92 17.25 10.08
C TYR A 47 39.52 16.17 10.99
N GLU A 48 40.63 15.56 10.58
CA GLU A 48 41.25 14.42 11.28
C GLU A 48 41.56 14.75 12.75
N ASP A 49 42.09 15.94 13.03
CA ASP A 49 42.46 16.40 14.37
C ASP A 49 41.26 16.63 15.31
N GLU A 50 40.07 16.85 14.76
CA GLU A 50 38.82 17.07 15.52
C GLU A 50 38.04 15.77 15.75
N LEU A 51 38.45 14.67 15.10
CA LEU A 51 37.77 13.40 15.14
C LEU A 51 38.34 12.47 16.21
N PRO A 52 37.50 11.62 16.83
CA PRO A 52 37.99 10.57 17.71
C PRO A 52 38.90 9.60 16.94
N GLN A 53 39.95 9.11 17.61
CA GLN A 53 40.85 8.11 17.06
C GLN A 53 40.08 6.89 16.53
N SER A 54 40.41 6.51 15.30
CA SER A 54 39.82 5.37 14.60
C SER A 54 40.90 4.38 14.16
N PHE A 55 40.49 3.14 13.89
CA PHE A 55 41.36 2.02 13.53
C PHE A 55 40.76 1.25 12.35
N GLU A 56 41.57 0.48 11.64
CA GLU A 56 41.11 -0.43 10.62
C GLU A 56 40.85 -1.85 11.20
N PRO A 57 40.11 -2.72 10.51
CA PRO A 57 39.87 -4.09 10.97
C PRO A 57 41.16 -4.89 11.19
N ALA A 58 42.23 -4.56 10.45
CA ALA A 58 43.54 -5.19 10.58
C ALA A 58 44.27 -4.82 11.88
N ASP A 59 43.91 -3.70 12.52
CA ASP A 59 44.57 -3.19 13.72
C ASP A 59 44.03 -3.82 15.02
N ILE A 60 43.02 -4.69 14.94
CA ILE A 60 42.36 -5.27 16.11
C ILE A 60 42.46 -6.79 16.17
N ASP A 61 42.66 -7.30 17.39
CA ASP A 61 42.49 -8.71 17.68
C ASP A 61 40.99 -9.05 17.83
N ILE A 62 40.44 -9.68 16.78
CA ILE A 62 39.08 -10.21 16.69
C ILE A 62 38.73 -11.11 17.89
N PHE A 63 39.69 -11.87 18.42
CA PHE A 63 39.45 -12.79 19.54
C PHE A 63 39.29 -12.05 20.87
N ALA A 64 39.94 -10.89 21.03
CA ALA A 64 39.85 -10.06 22.23
C ALA A 64 38.57 -9.22 22.31
N VAL A 65 37.75 -9.13 21.25
CA VAL A 65 36.49 -8.38 21.26
C VAL A 65 35.43 -9.10 22.11
N LYS A 66 34.88 -8.37 23.10
CA LYS A 66 33.82 -8.82 24.03
C LYS A 66 32.48 -8.14 23.77
N LYS A 67 32.49 -6.92 23.21
CA LYS A 67 31.29 -6.15 22.87
C LYS A 67 31.48 -5.43 21.54
N ILE A 68 30.46 -5.44 20.69
CA ILE A 68 30.40 -4.68 19.44
C ILE A 68 29.13 -3.82 19.42
N ILE A 69 29.30 -2.54 19.12
CA ILE A 69 28.21 -1.58 18.91
C ILE A 69 28.12 -1.35 17.40
N ILE A 70 27.04 -1.79 16.78
CA ILE A 70 26.82 -1.70 15.35
C ILE A 70 25.90 -0.52 15.05
N ILE A 71 26.32 0.33 14.12
CA ILE A 71 25.60 1.52 13.70
C ILE A 71 25.10 1.34 12.27
N ASP A 72 23.84 1.69 12.05
CA ASP A 72 23.20 1.82 10.74
C ASP A 72 23.14 0.54 9.89
N THR A 73 23.14 -0.61 10.56
CA THR A 73 22.85 -1.90 9.92
C THR A 73 22.50 -2.96 10.95
N SER A 74 21.49 -3.77 10.65
CA SER A 74 21.15 -4.97 11.41
C SER A 74 21.68 -6.26 10.76
N ILE A 75 22.35 -6.17 9.60
CA ILE A 75 22.76 -7.32 8.78
C ILE A 75 24.27 -7.57 8.92
N ALA A 76 24.65 -8.77 9.38
CA ALA A 76 26.05 -9.13 9.61
C ALA A 76 26.92 -9.08 8.35
N SER A 77 26.39 -9.48 7.19
CA SER A 77 27.15 -9.46 5.93
C SER A 77 27.55 -8.05 5.48
N ARG A 78 26.86 -7.01 5.94
CA ARG A 78 27.21 -5.62 5.64
C ARG A 78 28.44 -5.13 6.41
N LEU A 79 28.90 -5.84 7.44
CA LEU A 79 30.06 -5.45 8.26
C LEU A 79 31.43 -5.77 7.61
N GLY A 80 31.44 -6.43 6.44
CA GLY A 80 32.69 -6.81 5.77
C GLY A 80 33.56 -7.71 6.65
N ASP A 81 34.81 -7.31 6.87
CA ASP A 81 35.80 -8.08 7.62
C ASP A 81 35.42 -8.30 9.09
N LEU A 82 34.54 -7.44 9.65
CA LEU A 82 34.06 -7.54 11.03
C LEU A 82 32.85 -8.49 11.19
N LYS A 83 32.36 -9.09 10.09
CA LYS A 83 31.24 -10.04 10.11
C LYS A 83 31.44 -11.16 11.14
N SER A 84 32.66 -11.72 11.18
CA SER A 84 33.00 -12.84 12.07
C SER A 84 32.82 -12.51 13.56
N ILE A 85 33.01 -11.24 13.95
CA ILE A 85 32.81 -10.77 15.33
C ILE A 85 31.33 -10.80 15.71
N ALA A 86 30.45 -10.38 14.79
CA ALA A 86 29.01 -10.35 15.00
C ALA A 86 28.38 -11.77 15.03
N GLU A 87 29.07 -12.77 14.49
CA GLU A 87 28.64 -14.18 14.51
C GLU A 87 29.26 -14.99 15.66
N LYS A 88 30.26 -14.43 16.35
CA LYS A 88 30.99 -15.10 17.44
C LYS A 88 30.11 -15.25 18.68
N LYS A 89 30.00 -16.49 19.20
CA LYS A 89 29.31 -16.78 20.46
C LYS A 89 29.99 -16.08 21.65
N GLY A 90 29.19 -15.48 22.52
CA GLY A 90 29.67 -14.79 23.74
C GLY A 90 30.07 -13.33 23.53
N THR A 91 29.98 -12.80 22.30
CA THR A 91 30.09 -11.35 22.05
C THR A 91 28.77 -10.67 22.39
N GLU A 92 28.80 -9.62 23.20
CA GLU A 92 27.64 -8.76 23.43
C GLU A 92 27.45 -7.81 22.22
N ILE A 93 26.25 -7.77 21.65
CA ILE A 93 25.96 -7.01 20.42
C ILE A 93 24.88 -5.98 20.71
N ILE A 94 25.18 -4.71 20.46
CA ILE A 94 24.21 -3.60 20.53
C ILE A 94 24.06 -3.02 19.14
N ILE A 95 22.84 -2.80 18.67
CA ILE A 95 22.57 -2.28 17.32
C ILE A 95 21.74 -1.01 17.43
N TYR A 96 22.21 0.07 16.80
CA TYR A 96 21.43 1.28 16.53
C TYR A 96 21.15 1.33 15.03
N ASP A 97 19.89 1.31 14.65
CA ASP A 97 19.50 1.23 13.24
C ASP A 97 18.11 1.85 13.04
N HIS A 98 17.85 2.43 11.89
CA HIS A 98 16.53 2.93 11.49
C HIS A 98 15.87 2.07 10.40
N HIS A 99 16.60 1.09 9.84
CA HIS A 99 16.11 0.20 8.81
C HIS A 99 15.03 -0.79 9.32
N CYS A 100 14.14 -1.20 8.44
CA CYS A 100 13.12 -2.22 8.74
C CYS A 100 13.75 -3.61 8.99
N LYS A 101 13.09 -4.40 9.84
CA LYS A 101 13.50 -5.79 10.14
C LYS A 101 13.67 -6.61 8.86
N SER A 102 14.83 -7.25 8.73
CA SER A 102 15.16 -8.16 7.64
C SER A 102 15.20 -9.61 8.15
N PRO A 103 14.88 -10.63 7.33
CA PRO A 103 15.15 -12.03 7.68
C PRO A 103 16.65 -12.32 7.84
N TYR A 104 17.53 -11.41 7.38
CA TYR A 104 18.98 -11.51 7.51
C TYR A 104 19.53 -10.74 8.73
N ASP A 105 18.65 -10.27 9.59
CA ASP A 105 19.00 -9.57 10.82
C ASP A 105 19.82 -10.46 11.76
N ILE A 106 20.80 -9.85 12.43
CA ILE A 106 21.48 -10.46 13.58
C ILE A 106 20.43 -10.71 14.67
N LEU A 107 20.22 -11.97 15.06
CA LEU A 107 19.15 -12.35 16.00
C LEU A 107 19.51 -12.07 17.47
N ASN A 108 20.78 -12.33 17.85
CA ASN A 108 21.25 -12.23 19.23
C ASN A 108 21.88 -10.86 19.51
N ALA A 109 21.08 -9.80 19.47
CA ALA A 109 21.54 -8.43 19.71
C ALA A 109 20.51 -7.57 20.44
N ASP A 110 20.98 -6.66 21.27
CA ASP A 110 20.18 -5.59 21.88
C ASP A 110 19.95 -4.49 20.83
N LYS A 111 18.75 -4.49 20.24
CA LYS A 111 18.41 -3.61 19.12
C LYS A 111 17.65 -2.37 19.58
N ILE A 112 18.25 -1.20 19.35
CA ILE A 112 17.60 0.10 19.45
C ILE A 112 17.22 0.55 18.04
N ILE A 113 16.02 0.16 17.61
CA ILE A 113 15.47 0.52 16.30
C ILE A 113 14.32 1.52 16.46
N LYS A 114 14.36 2.62 15.71
CA LYS A 114 13.27 3.61 15.65
C LYS A 114 12.90 3.92 14.21
N ASP A 115 11.62 4.19 13.98
CA ASP A 115 11.14 4.77 12.73
C ASP A 115 11.59 6.25 12.64
N THR A 116 12.70 6.49 11.97
CA THR A 116 13.27 7.82 11.75
C THR A 116 14.00 7.85 10.41
N GLY A 117 14.26 9.04 9.88
CA GLY A 117 14.95 9.22 8.61
C GLY A 117 16.44 8.90 8.66
N ALA A 118 17.09 8.96 9.83
CA ALA A 118 18.51 8.67 10.00
C ALA A 118 18.84 8.01 11.36
N THR A 119 19.74 7.04 11.39
CA THR A 119 20.25 6.41 12.63
C THR A 119 20.88 7.45 13.56
N THR A 120 21.53 8.48 13.03
CA THR A 120 22.09 9.60 13.79
C THR A 120 21.03 10.34 14.60
N SER A 121 19.80 10.49 14.09
CA SER A 121 18.67 11.10 14.83
C SER A 121 18.35 10.33 16.11
N ILE A 122 18.45 8.99 16.07
CA ILE A 122 18.25 8.13 17.24
C ILE A 122 19.30 8.45 18.30
N LEU A 123 20.58 8.44 17.91
CA LEU A 123 21.70 8.63 18.82
C LEU A 123 21.70 10.04 19.42
N VAL A 124 21.48 11.08 18.60
CA VAL A 124 21.36 12.47 19.07
C VAL A 124 20.22 12.62 20.08
N SER A 125 19.08 11.94 19.86
CA SER A 125 17.97 11.95 20.81
C SER A 125 18.35 11.33 22.17
N ILE A 126 19.25 10.36 22.19
CA ILE A 126 19.74 9.70 23.41
C ILE A 126 20.77 10.61 24.09
N LEU A 127 21.74 11.15 23.34
CA LEU A 127 22.73 12.09 23.86
C LEU A 127 22.06 13.28 24.54
N LYS A 128 21.04 13.86 23.90
CA LYS A 128 20.23 14.94 24.47
C LYS A 128 19.51 14.54 25.76
N LYS A 129 18.94 13.33 25.82
CA LYS A 129 18.22 12.85 27.01
C LYS A 129 19.14 12.54 28.18
N GLN A 130 20.41 12.23 27.91
CA GLN A 130 21.43 11.94 28.92
C GLN A 130 22.29 13.17 29.26
N ASP A 131 21.93 14.35 28.73
CA ASP A 131 22.67 15.60 28.90
C ASP A 131 24.17 15.48 28.55
N ILE A 132 24.49 14.65 27.55
CA ILE A 132 25.87 14.51 27.06
C ILE A 132 26.22 15.72 26.21
N ILE A 133 27.33 16.38 26.55
CA ILE A 133 27.81 17.60 25.88
C ILE A 133 28.14 17.30 24.41
N ILE A 134 27.63 18.12 23.50
CA ILE A 134 27.94 18.11 22.07
C ILE A 134 28.54 19.47 21.70
N ASN A 135 29.75 19.48 21.15
CA ASN A 135 30.38 20.71 20.66
C ASN A 135 29.88 21.08 19.25
N SER A 136 30.23 22.27 18.75
CA SER A 136 29.74 22.76 17.45
C SER A 136 30.22 21.93 16.26
N PHE A 137 31.42 21.34 16.33
CA PHE A 137 31.95 20.46 15.31
C PHE A 137 31.18 19.13 15.26
N GLU A 138 31.03 18.45 16.41
CA GLU A 138 30.21 17.24 16.57
C GLU A 138 28.78 17.51 16.11
N ALA A 139 28.21 18.66 16.50
CA ALA A 139 26.87 19.06 16.09
C ALA A 139 26.73 19.19 14.56
N THR A 140 27.76 19.73 13.90
CA THR A 140 27.81 19.84 12.43
C THR A 140 27.90 18.46 11.78
N LEU A 141 28.75 17.56 12.28
CA LEU A 141 28.86 16.19 11.79
C LEU A 141 27.55 15.41 11.96
N PHE A 142 26.91 15.51 13.13
CA PHE A 142 25.63 14.84 13.38
C PHE A 142 24.52 15.40 12.47
N ALA A 143 24.52 16.72 12.21
CA ALA A 143 23.58 17.31 11.27
C ALA A 143 23.83 16.79 9.86
N LEU A 144 25.10 16.66 9.45
CA LEU A 144 25.48 16.14 8.13
C LEU A 144 24.92 14.73 7.89
N GLY A 145 25.01 13.83 8.87
CA GLY A 145 24.41 12.49 8.78
C GLY A 145 22.89 12.53 8.62
N ILE A 146 22.19 13.34 9.43
CA ILE A 146 20.72 13.50 9.34
C ILE A 146 20.31 14.08 7.98
N TYR A 147 21.01 15.11 7.49
CA TYR A 147 20.69 15.74 6.21
C TYR A 147 20.97 14.82 5.02
N GLU A 148 21.97 13.94 5.08
CA GLU A 148 22.23 13.00 3.98
C GLU A 148 21.05 12.04 3.80
N ASP A 149 20.65 11.38 4.88
CA ASP A 149 19.72 10.25 4.79
C ASP A 149 18.23 10.67 4.72
N THR A 150 17.94 11.91 5.13
CA THR A 150 16.64 12.56 4.89
C THR A 150 16.56 13.29 3.55
N GLY A 151 17.64 13.32 2.77
CA GLY A 151 17.69 14.09 1.53
C GLY A 151 17.46 15.58 1.76
N SER A 152 18.09 16.14 2.80
CA SER A 152 17.81 17.48 3.31
C SER A 152 16.34 17.69 3.66
N PHE A 153 15.76 16.70 4.37
CA PHE A 153 14.35 16.62 4.78
C PHE A 153 13.32 16.54 3.64
N SER A 154 13.75 16.27 2.41
CA SER A 154 12.84 16.13 1.27
C SER A 154 12.35 14.69 1.07
N TYR A 155 13.04 13.69 1.62
CA TYR A 155 12.68 12.30 1.41
C TYR A 155 11.47 11.87 2.25
N PRO A 156 10.60 10.98 1.73
CA PRO A 156 9.40 10.53 2.44
C PRO A 156 9.64 9.73 3.74
N ASN A 157 10.86 9.21 3.95
CA ASN A 157 11.28 8.54 5.19
C ASN A 157 11.65 9.52 6.31
N THR A 158 11.68 10.83 6.05
CA THR A 158 11.88 11.85 7.09
C THR A 158 10.74 11.81 8.12
N ARG A 159 11.08 11.88 9.41
CA ARG A 159 10.16 11.80 10.55
C ARG A 159 10.34 12.98 11.51
N PRO A 160 9.39 13.23 12.42
CA PRO A 160 9.49 14.33 13.39
C PRO A 160 10.79 14.32 14.22
N LEU A 161 11.31 13.13 14.55
CA LEU A 161 12.53 13.00 15.34
C LEU A 161 13.76 13.59 14.62
N ASP A 162 13.81 13.52 13.28
CA ASP A 162 14.92 14.09 12.50
C ASP A 162 14.96 15.61 12.61
N PHE A 163 13.79 16.25 12.55
CA PHE A 163 13.65 17.70 12.76
C PHE A 163 13.98 18.11 14.19
N GLU A 164 13.53 17.34 15.18
CA GLU A 164 13.83 17.61 16.60
C GLU A 164 15.32 17.48 16.92
N ALA A 165 15.96 16.42 16.41
CA ALA A 165 17.39 16.20 16.54
C ALA A 165 18.16 17.33 15.85
N CYS A 166 17.85 17.63 14.60
CA CYS A 166 18.52 18.70 13.87
C CYS A 166 18.31 20.08 14.51
N SER A 167 17.11 20.40 15.00
CA SER A 167 16.84 21.64 15.74
C SER A 167 17.72 21.75 16.98
N PHE A 168 17.92 20.65 17.70
CA PHE A 168 18.83 20.61 18.83
C PHE A 168 20.29 20.82 18.42
N LEU A 169 20.75 20.17 17.35
CA LEU A 169 22.12 20.35 16.86
C LEU A 169 22.40 21.78 16.39
N LEU A 170 21.42 22.43 15.75
CA LEU A 170 21.52 23.85 15.40
C LEU A 170 21.68 24.75 16.63
N LYS A 171 20.97 24.44 17.73
CA LYS A 171 21.17 25.15 19.01
C LYS A 171 22.57 24.94 19.58
N MET A 172 23.21 23.80 19.30
CA MET A 172 24.60 23.49 19.69
C MET A 172 25.64 24.07 18.72
N GLY A 173 25.22 24.82 17.70
CA GLY A 173 26.12 25.51 16.76
C GLY A 173 26.46 24.73 15.50
N ALA A 174 25.64 23.76 15.08
CA ALA A 174 25.83 23.07 13.81
C ALA A 174 25.85 24.03 12.61
N SER A 175 26.83 23.88 11.73
CA SER A 175 27.01 24.75 10.56
C SER A 175 26.38 24.18 9.29
N LEU A 176 25.25 24.75 8.87
CA LEU A 176 24.56 24.32 7.64
C LEU A 176 25.34 24.61 6.35
N SER A 177 26.25 25.58 6.36
CA SER A 177 27.11 25.86 5.20
C SER A 177 28.13 24.74 4.99
N VAL A 178 28.67 24.16 6.07
CA VAL A 178 29.52 22.97 6.01
C VAL A 178 28.69 21.77 5.56
N VAL A 179 27.48 21.59 6.10
CA VAL A 179 26.56 20.52 5.67
C VAL A 179 26.32 20.57 4.16
N ALA A 180 25.94 21.73 3.62
CA ALA A 180 25.68 21.92 2.21
C ALA A 180 26.91 21.62 1.33
N LYS A 181 28.11 22.01 1.78
CA LYS A 181 29.37 21.78 1.05
C LYS A 181 29.68 20.30 0.83
N PHE A 182 29.37 19.44 1.79
CA PHE A 182 29.69 18.00 1.71
C PHE A 182 28.58 17.15 1.08
N LEU A 183 27.31 17.58 1.14
CA LEU A 183 26.19 16.85 0.53
C LEU A 183 25.98 17.15 -0.95
N ASN A 184 26.33 18.36 -1.39
CA ASN A 184 26.20 18.78 -2.78
C ASN A 184 27.57 19.20 -3.32
N PRO A 185 28.53 18.26 -3.49
CA PRO A 185 29.82 18.61 -4.06
C PRO A 185 29.63 19.17 -5.48
N PRO A 186 30.35 20.26 -5.84
CA PRO A 186 30.35 20.74 -7.21
C PRO A 186 30.89 19.64 -8.13
N MET A 187 30.36 19.60 -9.35
CA MET A 187 30.89 18.68 -10.36
C MET A 187 32.26 19.18 -10.84
N ASP A 188 33.19 18.25 -11.03
CA ASP A 188 34.46 18.57 -11.69
C ASP A 188 34.29 18.63 -13.23
N GLN A 189 35.31 19.13 -13.93
CA GLN A 189 35.29 19.24 -15.39
C GLN A 189 35.10 17.89 -16.11
N ILE A 190 35.54 16.77 -15.52
CA ILE A 190 35.40 15.43 -16.12
C ILE A 190 33.94 14.99 -16.02
N GLN A 191 33.31 15.19 -14.87
CA GLN A 191 31.90 14.92 -14.63
C GLN A 191 31.01 15.79 -15.51
N HIS A 192 31.36 17.08 -15.71
CA HIS A 192 30.64 17.98 -16.62
C HIS A 192 30.63 17.45 -18.06
N LYS A 193 31.81 17.08 -18.59
CA LYS A 193 31.93 16.49 -19.93
C LYS A 193 31.16 15.18 -20.07
N LEU A 194 31.14 14.36 -19.02
CA LEU A 194 30.38 13.10 -19.03
C LEU A 194 28.87 13.36 -19.02
N LEU A 195 28.39 14.35 -18.25
CA LEU A 195 26.98 14.75 -18.24
C LEU A 195 26.55 15.28 -19.62
N GLU A 196 27.35 16.13 -20.26
CA GLU A 196 27.07 16.62 -21.62
C GLU A 196 26.88 15.46 -22.62
N LYS A 197 27.78 14.48 -22.61
CA LYS A 197 27.67 13.27 -23.44
C LYS A 197 26.38 12.49 -23.15
N LEU A 198 26.03 12.33 -21.87
CA LEU A 198 24.82 11.61 -21.47
C LEU A 198 23.54 12.37 -21.84
N ILE A 199 23.52 13.70 -21.77
CA ILE A 199 22.39 14.52 -22.23
C ILE A 199 22.21 14.30 -23.75
N SER A 200 23.29 14.42 -24.53
CA SER A 200 23.23 14.23 -25.99
C SER A 200 22.87 12.80 -26.42
N ALA A 201 23.22 11.79 -25.63
CA ALA A 201 22.92 10.38 -25.91
C ALA A 201 21.59 9.90 -25.28
N SER A 202 20.80 10.81 -24.70
CA SER A 202 19.59 10.43 -23.97
C SER A 202 18.44 10.05 -24.90
N LYS A 203 17.70 9.02 -24.50
CA LYS A 203 16.48 8.53 -25.17
C LYS A 203 15.33 8.55 -24.18
N LYS A 204 14.27 9.30 -24.52
CA LYS A 204 13.04 9.37 -23.73
C LYS A 204 12.07 8.29 -24.18
N ILE A 205 11.49 7.57 -23.22
CA ILE A 205 10.42 6.61 -23.45
C ILE A 205 9.29 6.85 -22.44
N ASN A 206 8.06 6.56 -22.84
CA ASN A 206 6.90 6.62 -21.96
C ASN A 206 6.32 5.22 -21.81
N ILE A 207 6.24 4.72 -20.58
CA ILE A 207 5.63 3.42 -20.26
C ILE A 207 4.57 3.65 -19.18
N ASN A 208 3.31 3.33 -19.47
CA ASN A 208 2.20 3.46 -18.51
C ASN A 208 2.16 4.86 -17.85
N GLU A 209 2.26 5.92 -18.68
CA GLU A 209 2.29 7.34 -18.28
C GLU A 209 3.53 7.79 -17.49
N LYS A 210 4.52 6.91 -17.29
CA LYS A 210 5.80 7.26 -16.67
C LYS A 210 6.82 7.72 -17.70
N LYS A 211 7.36 8.92 -17.52
CA LYS A 211 8.46 9.48 -18.29
C LYS A 211 9.76 8.85 -17.83
N ILE A 212 10.42 8.12 -18.72
CA ILE A 212 11.68 7.43 -18.43
C ILE A 212 12.73 7.93 -19.39
N ILE A 213 13.93 8.20 -18.88
CA ILE A 213 15.10 8.46 -19.71
C ILE A 213 16.12 7.33 -19.60
N LEU A 214 16.59 6.88 -20.75
CA LEU A 214 17.66 5.91 -20.91
C LEU A 214 18.85 6.63 -21.55
N SER A 215 20.01 6.64 -20.91
CA SER A 215 21.20 7.28 -21.48
C SER A 215 22.45 6.43 -21.28
N SER A 216 23.32 6.42 -22.29
CA SER A 216 24.54 5.65 -22.25
C SER A 216 25.67 6.24 -23.08
N THR A 217 26.90 6.00 -22.65
CA THR A 217 28.10 6.45 -23.35
C THR A 217 29.32 5.60 -22.95
N GLU A 218 30.43 5.79 -23.66
CA GLU A 218 31.73 5.20 -23.32
C GLU A 218 32.75 6.30 -22.98
N THR A 219 33.67 6.00 -22.06
CA THR A 219 34.80 6.87 -21.71
C THR A 219 36.03 6.04 -21.33
N GLU A 220 37.21 6.49 -21.75
CA GLU A 220 38.48 5.84 -21.43
C GLU A 220 38.92 6.08 -19.98
N LYS A 221 38.52 7.23 -19.41
CA LYS A 221 38.85 7.62 -18.03
C LYS A 221 37.75 7.19 -17.09
N PHE A 222 38.13 6.51 -16.00
CA PHE A 222 37.23 6.24 -14.90
C PHE A 222 36.78 7.56 -14.28
N THR A 223 35.47 7.74 -14.17
CA THR A 223 34.85 8.94 -13.60
C THR A 223 34.03 8.52 -12.40
N GLU A 224 34.42 8.99 -11.21
CA GLU A 224 33.65 8.75 -9.99
C GLU A 224 32.36 9.58 -9.97
N GLY A 225 31.37 9.13 -9.19
CA GLY A 225 30.15 9.91 -8.97
C GLY A 225 29.09 9.83 -10.08
N LEU A 226 29.02 8.72 -10.83
CA LEU A 226 27.96 8.50 -11.83
C LEU A 226 26.55 8.67 -11.25
N SER A 227 26.35 8.38 -9.96
CA SER A 227 25.08 8.61 -9.26
C SER A 227 24.65 10.08 -9.20
N ILE A 228 25.61 10.99 -9.00
CA ILE A 228 25.37 12.45 -8.98
C ILE A 228 24.98 12.92 -10.39
N ILE A 229 25.70 12.43 -11.40
CA ILE A 229 25.45 12.75 -12.81
C ILE A 229 24.06 12.26 -13.23
N THR A 230 23.72 11.02 -12.87
CA THR A 230 22.42 10.39 -13.16
C THR A 230 21.26 11.19 -12.53
N ARG A 231 21.40 11.60 -11.26
CA ARG A 231 20.40 12.45 -10.58
C ARG A 231 20.23 13.81 -11.28
N LYS A 232 21.34 14.46 -11.63
CA LYS A 232 21.30 15.75 -12.34
C LYS A 232 20.66 15.63 -13.72
N LEU A 233 20.92 14.56 -14.46
CA LEU A 233 20.26 14.30 -15.74
C LEU A 233 18.74 14.20 -15.57
N GLY A 234 18.27 13.43 -14.58
CA GLY A 234 16.83 13.33 -14.26
C GLY A 234 16.19 14.69 -13.97
N GLN A 235 16.88 15.53 -13.18
CA GLN A 235 16.43 16.88 -12.83
C GLN A 235 16.39 17.84 -14.03
N ILE A 236 17.38 17.77 -14.93
CA ILE A 236 17.45 18.60 -16.13
C ILE A 236 16.31 18.25 -17.12
N GLU A 237 15.97 16.97 -17.21
CA GLU A 237 15.07 16.45 -18.25
C GLU A 237 13.60 16.33 -17.81
N ASP A 238 13.29 16.60 -16.54
CA ASP A 238 11.95 16.52 -15.94
C ASP A 238 11.26 15.15 -16.18
N VAL A 239 11.91 14.09 -15.69
CA VAL A 239 11.46 12.69 -15.85
C VAL A 239 11.24 12.00 -14.51
N ASP A 240 10.33 11.03 -14.48
CA ASP A 240 10.01 10.25 -13.28
C ASP A 240 11.15 9.27 -12.93
N ILE A 241 11.81 8.72 -13.96
CA ILE A 241 12.80 7.64 -13.82
C ILE A 241 13.97 7.87 -14.78
N VAL A 242 15.19 7.67 -14.28
CA VAL A 242 16.42 7.79 -15.07
C VAL A 242 17.31 6.57 -14.93
N PHE A 243 17.76 6.05 -16.07
CA PHE A 243 18.79 5.01 -16.15
C PHE A 243 19.98 5.55 -16.94
N CYS A 244 21.16 5.51 -16.33
CA CYS A 244 22.42 5.82 -16.99
C CYS A 244 23.35 4.63 -16.92
N TRP A 245 23.98 4.24 -18.03
CA TRP A 245 25.07 3.28 -17.99
C TRP A 245 26.26 3.71 -18.85
N VAL A 246 27.45 3.62 -18.26
CA VAL A 246 28.68 4.13 -18.86
C VAL A 246 29.73 3.03 -18.88
N LYS A 247 30.26 2.73 -20.07
CA LYS A 247 31.42 1.86 -20.19
C LYS A 247 32.67 2.65 -19.84
N MET A 248 33.37 2.23 -18.79
CA MET A 248 34.63 2.80 -18.33
C MET A 248 35.68 1.69 -18.28
N LYS A 249 36.66 1.73 -19.17
CA LYS A 249 37.64 0.65 -19.37
C LYS A 249 36.94 -0.69 -19.70
N ASP A 250 37.16 -1.72 -18.89
CA ASP A 250 36.68 -3.10 -19.02
C ASP A 250 35.30 -3.35 -18.38
N LYS A 251 34.70 -2.32 -17.76
CA LYS A 251 33.45 -2.46 -16.99
C LYS A 251 32.42 -1.43 -17.40
N THR A 252 31.16 -1.85 -17.38
CA THR A 252 30.01 -0.98 -17.57
C THR A 252 29.35 -0.73 -16.23
N TYR A 253 29.28 0.55 -15.84
CA TYR A 253 28.65 1.00 -14.59
C TYR A 253 27.26 1.50 -14.91
N LEU A 254 26.24 0.96 -14.26
CA LEU A 254 24.84 1.36 -14.41
C LEU A 254 24.32 1.95 -13.11
N VAL A 255 23.60 3.07 -13.21
CA VAL A 255 22.87 3.69 -12.11
C VAL A 255 21.45 3.98 -12.54
N ALA A 256 20.50 3.68 -11.66
CA ALA A 256 19.09 3.97 -11.83
C ALA A 256 18.57 4.81 -10.66
N ARG A 257 17.71 5.79 -10.96
CA ARG A 257 16.98 6.59 -9.97
C ARG A 257 15.51 6.70 -10.36
N SER A 258 14.63 6.72 -9.36
CA SER A 258 13.21 6.98 -9.52
C SER A 258 12.77 8.03 -8.52
N ASP A 259 12.18 9.10 -9.02
CA ASP A 259 11.45 10.09 -8.22
C ASP A 259 9.99 9.63 -8.00
N ASP A 260 9.53 8.62 -8.75
CA ASP A 260 8.25 7.97 -8.54
C ASP A 260 8.38 6.79 -7.54
N PRO A 261 7.80 6.89 -6.34
CA PRO A 261 7.85 5.86 -5.31
C PRO A 261 7.05 4.59 -5.64
N SER A 262 6.20 4.61 -6.67
CA SER A 262 5.46 3.44 -7.15
C SER A 262 6.30 2.51 -8.03
N VAL A 263 7.50 2.94 -8.45
CA VAL A 263 8.39 2.18 -9.32
C VAL A 263 9.67 1.78 -8.58
N ASP A 264 9.90 0.47 -8.47
CA ASP A 264 11.09 -0.11 -7.84
C ASP A 264 12.20 -0.32 -8.89
N VAL A 265 13.16 0.60 -8.94
CA VAL A 265 14.30 0.50 -9.87
C VAL A 265 15.28 -0.61 -9.50
N SER A 266 15.35 -1.02 -8.22
CA SER A 266 16.20 -2.15 -7.81
C SER A 266 15.68 -3.46 -8.41
N GLY A 267 14.36 -3.66 -8.40
CA GLY A 267 13.70 -4.79 -9.06
C GLY A 267 13.93 -4.80 -10.56
N ILE A 268 13.89 -3.62 -11.21
CA ILE A 268 14.09 -3.48 -12.65
C ILE A 268 15.51 -3.89 -13.06
N ILE A 269 16.55 -3.42 -12.36
CA ILE A 269 17.94 -3.69 -12.74
C ILE A 269 18.45 -5.05 -12.25
N LYS A 270 17.67 -5.78 -11.45
CA LYS A 270 18.04 -7.12 -10.95
C LYS A 270 18.32 -8.11 -12.08
N VAL A 271 17.64 -7.96 -13.22
CA VAL A 271 17.90 -8.78 -14.42
C VAL A 271 19.31 -8.60 -14.97
N LEU A 272 20.00 -7.51 -14.61
CA LEU A 272 21.38 -7.18 -14.99
C LEU A 272 22.39 -7.50 -13.87
N GLY A 273 21.95 -8.20 -12.81
CA GLY A 273 22.79 -8.47 -11.64
C GLY A 273 23.00 -7.25 -10.72
N GLY A 274 22.20 -6.20 -10.91
CA GLY A 274 22.20 -5.01 -10.05
C GLY A 274 21.42 -5.18 -8.75
N GLY A 275 21.54 -4.19 -7.87
CA GLY A 275 20.83 -4.13 -6.60
C GLY A 275 20.78 -2.71 -6.04
N GLY A 276 20.12 -2.55 -4.89
CA GLY A 276 19.96 -1.27 -4.21
C GLY A 276 18.58 -1.13 -3.57
N HIS A 277 18.09 0.10 -3.53
CA HIS A 277 16.78 0.47 -2.98
C HIS A 277 15.77 0.76 -4.09
N ALA A 278 14.49 0.78 -3.73
CA ALA A 278 13.41 1.01 -4.68
C ALA A 278 13.54 2.30 -5.49
N GLN A 279 14.12 3.36 -4.91
CA GLN A 279 14.32 4.66 -5.59
C GLN A 279 15.73 4.84 -6.18
N ALA A 280 16.68 3.97 -5.83
CA ALA A 280 18.08 4.14 -6.19
C ALA A 280 18.82 2.81 -6.23
N ALA A 281 19.34 2.45 -7.40
CA ALA A 281 19.98 1.16 -7.60
C ALA A 281 21.16 1.27 -8.56
N SER A 282 22.10 0.33 -8.46
CA SER A 282 23.29 0.29 -9.32
C SER A 282 23.68 -1.14 -9.72
N ALA A 283 24.43 -1.26 -10.81
CA ALA A 283 25.00 -2.51 -11.27
C ALA A 283 26.40 -2.29 -11.89
N VAL A 284 27.26 -3.29 -11.81
CA VAL A 284 28.56 -3.32 -12.51
C VAL A 284 28.59 -4.56 -13.38
N LEU A 285 28.69 -4.38 -14.69
CA LEU A 285 28.71 -5.45 -15.68
C LEU A 285 30.11 -5.57 -16.30
N LYS A 286 30.59 -6.80 -16.50
CA LYS A 286 31.82 -7.10 -17.26
C LYS A 286 31.46 -7.32 -18.73
N ASP A 287 32.12 -6.61 -19.64
CA ASP A 287 32.01 -6.78 -21.11
C ASP A 287 30.58 -6.85 -21.68
N ALA A 288 29.62 -6.15 -21.08
CA ALA A 288 28.26 -6.04 -21.61
C ALA A 288 28.16 -4.92 -22.66
N GLY A 289 27.69 -5.26 -23.86
CA GLY A 289 27.44 -4.28 -24.91
C GLY A 289 26.31 -3.32 -24.53
N ILE A 290 26.49 -2.02 -24.81
CA ILE A 290 25.53 -0.96 -24.46
C ILE A 290 24.10 -1.26 -24.92
N LYS A 291 23.93 -1.81 -26.13
CA LYS A 291 22.62 -2.17 -26.69
C LYS A 291 21.96 -3.37 -26.01
N ASP A 292 22.74 -4.35 -25.52
CA ASP A 292 22.18 -5.50 -24.78
C ASP A 292 21.55 -5.04 -23.47
N ILE A 293 22.24 -4.14 -22.76
CA ILE A 293 21.75 -3.52 -21.54
C ILE A 293 20.44 -2.78 -21.81
N GLU A 294 20.38 -1.96 -22.86
CA GLU A 294 19.16 -1.23 -23.24
C GLU A 294 17.98 -2.19 -23.46
N ASN A 295 18.16 -3.24 -24.26
CA ASN A 295 17.10 -4.19 -24.58
C ASN A 295 16.57 -4.90 -23.32
N ARG A 296 17.47 -5.33 -22.43
CA ARG A 296 17.11 -5.99 -21.18
C ARG A 296 16.42 -5.05 -20.19
N LEU A 297 16.86 -3.79 -20.12
CA LEU A 297 16.19 -2.76 -19.33
C LEU A 297 14.77 -2.51 -19.83
N ILE A 298 14.59 -2.31 -21.14
CA ILE A 298 13.27 -2.06 -21.74
C ILE A 298 12.33 -3.24 -21.45
N ALA A 299 12.78 -4.47 -21.66
CA ALA A 299 11.98 -5.66 -21.35
C ALA A 299 11.59 -5.73 -19.87
N SER A 300 12.52 -5.41 -18.97
CA SER A 300 12.27 -5.37 -17.53
C SER A 300 11.30 -4.26 -17.13
N LEU A 301 11.39 -3.08 -17.77
CA LEU A 301 10.50 -1.95 -17.52
C LEU A 301 9.04 -2.28 -17.87
N TYR A 302 8.79 -2.87 -19.05
CA TYR A 302 7.44 -3.29 -19.43
C TYR A 302 6.83 -4.36 -18.51
N LYS A 303 7.67 -5.19 -17.87
CA LYS A 303 7.23 -6.21 -16.92
C LYS A 303 6.94 -5.64 -15.54
N ASN A 304 7.75 -4.70 -15.06
CA ASN A 304 7.72 -4.25 -13.66
C ASN A 304 6.92 -2.96 -13.45
N ILE A 305 6.76 -2.12 -14.48
CA ILE A 305 5.90 -0.93 -14.39
C ILE A 305 4.44 -1.38 -14.54
N LYS A 306 3.67 -1.24 -13.46
CA LYS A 306 2.25 -1.64 -13.43
C LYS A 306 1.45 -0.88 -14.49
N LYS A 307 0.51 -1.58 -15.13
CA LYS A 307 -0.47 -0.97 -16.03
C LYS A 307 -1.31 0.05 -15.25
N PRO A 308 -1.68 1.18 -15.87
CA PRO A 308 -2.58 2.13 -15.24
C PRO A 308 -3.95 1.45 -15.04
N MET A 309 -4.62 1.78 -13.93
CA MET A 309 -6.00 1.36 -13.73
C MET A 309 -6.89 2.08 -14.76
N VAL A 310 -7.93 1.39 -15.20
CA VAL A 310 -8.88 1.92 -16.18
C VAL A 310 -10.29 2.01 -15.60
N ALA A 311 -11.21 2.67 -16.33
CA ALA A 311 -12.59 2.92 -15.89
C ALA A 311 -13.27 1.65 -15.37
N ARG A 312 -13.16 0.52 -16.09
CA ARG A 312 -13.79 -0.75 -15.71
C ARG A 312 -13.30 -1.33 -14.38
N ASP A 313 -12.11 -0.93 -13.92
CA ASP A 313 -11.51 -1.44 -12.68
C ASP A 313 -12.02 -0.68 -11.45
N ILE A 314 -12.59 0.52 -11.65
CA ILE A 314 -13.07 1.39 -10.56
C ILE A 314 -14.55 1.77 -10.66
N MET A 315 -15.19 1.55 -11.82
CA MET A 315 -16.58 1.92 -12.05
C MET A 315 -17.55 1.09 -11.20
N SER A 316 -18.67 1.71 -10.87
CA SER A 316 -19.83 0.98 -10.35
C SER A 316 -20.57 0.30 -11.50
N TYR A 317 -20.85 -0.99 -11.32
CA TYR A 317 -21.56 -1.88 -12.24
C TYR A 317 -22.50 -2.80 -11.42
N PRO A 318 -23.67 -3.24 -11.94
CA PRO A 318 -24.34 -2.72 -13.12
C PRO A 318 -24.83 -1.28 -12.89
N ILE A 319 -24.79 -0.47 -13.94
CA ILE A 319 -25.26 0.91 -13.87
C ILE A 319 -26.79 0.93 -13.83
N ARG A 320 -27.35 1.79 -12.98
CA ARG A 320 -28.78 2.07 -12.94
C ARG A 320 -29.07 3.31 -13.77
N THR A 321 -30.17 3.28 -14.53
CA THR A 321 -30.62 4.37 -15.39
C THR A 321 -32.10 4.66 -15.15
N VAL A 322 -32.55 5.82 -15.62
CA VAL A 322 -33.98 6.19 -15.66
C VAL A 322 -34.37 6.63 -17.08
N SER A 323 -35.59 6.32 -17.50
CA SER A 323 -36.13 6.82 -18.76
C SER A 323 -36.27 8.34 -18.73
N GLU A 324 -36.03 9.00 -19.87
CA GLU A 324 -36.14 10.46 -19.99
C GLU A 324 -37.56 11.02 -19.80
N ASP A 325 -38.58 10.16 -19.87
CA ASP A 325 -39.98 10.51 -19.60
C ASP A 325 -40.40 10.25 -18.14
N ALA A 326 -39.49 9.73 -17.29
CA ALA A 326 -39.78 9.55 -15.88
C ALA A 326 -40.04 10.91 -15.17
N SER A 327 -41.01 10.94 -14.27
CA SER A 327 -41.30 12.14 -13.46
C SER A 327 -40.18 12.43 -12.45
N ILE A 328 -40.01 13.70 -12.08
CA ILE A 328 -39.06 14.13 -11.04
C ILE A 328 -39.31 13.40 -9.71
N GLU A 329 -40.56 13.14 -9.36
CA GLU A 329 -40.94 12.37 -8.17
C GLU A 329 -40.42 10.93 -8.21
N LYS A 330 -40.63 10.23 -9.33
CA LYS A 330 -40.12 8.86 -9.53
C LYS A 330 -38.59 8.82 -9.45
N VAL A 331 -37.92 9.82 -10.02
CA VAL A 331 -36.46 9.95 -9.91
C VAL A 331 -36.03 10.23 -8.47
N ASN A 332 -36.73 11.08 -7.74
CA ASN A 332 -36.45 11.37 -6.33
C ASN A 332 -36.50 10.11 -5.47
N ASP A 333 -37.54 9.31 -5.63
CA ASP A 333 -37.72 8.05 -4.90
C ASP A 333 -36.66 7.04 -5.28
N PHE A 334 -36.28 6.97 -6.56
CA PHE A 334 -35.17 6.15 -7.03
C PHE A 334 -33.85 6.57 -6.36
N LEU A 335 -33.52 7.87 -6.38
CA LEU A 335 -32.29 8.38 -5.76
C LEU A 335 -32.27 8.12 -4.25
N LYS A 336 -33.41 8.25 -3.55
CA LYS A 336 -33.54 7.91 -2.12
C LYS A 336 -33.34 6.41 -1.89
N LYS A 337 -34.08 5.55 -2.61
CA LYS A 337 -34.08 4.09 -2.46
C LYS A 337 -32.66 3.51 -2.55
N TYR A 338 -31.83 4.06 -3.43
CA TYR A 338 -30.48 3.54 -3.68
C TYR A 338 -29.36 4.42 -3.14
N GLY A 339 -29.67 5.49 -2.40
CA GLY A 339 -28.68 6.42 -1.86
C GLY A 339 -27.80 7.08 -2.92
N HIS A 340 -28.31 7.24 -4.13
CA HIS A 340 -27.58 7.82 -5.25
C HIS A 340 -27.72 9.34 -5.24
N THR A 341 -26.61 10.06 -5.48
CA THR A 341 -26.64 11.53 -5.61
C THR A 341 -26.89 11.97 -7.05
N GLY A 342 -27.19 11.03 -7.93
CA GLY A 342 -27.81 11.21 -9.24
C GLY A 342 -27.61 10.01 -10.14
N ILE A 343 -28.17 10.08 -11.33
CA ILE A 343 -28.42 8.93 -12.17
C ILE A 343 -28.39 9.31 -13.66
N PRO A 344 -27.83 8.45 -14.53
CA PRO A 344 -27.95 8.60 -15.97
C PRO A 344 -29.40 8.46 -16.46
N ILE A 345 -29.71 9.22 -17.50
CA ILE A 345 -31.00 9.22 -18.18
C ILE A 345 -30.80 8.57 -19.54
N VAL A 346 -31.71 7.67 -19.89
CA VAL A 346 -31.72 6.96 -21.17
C VAL A 346 -32.99 7.24 -21.97
N ASP A 347 -32.88 7.18 -23.29
CA ASP A 347 -34.02 7.23 -24.21
C ASP A 347 -34.70 5.85 -24.36
N SER A 348 -35.69 5.76 -25.26
CA SER A 348 -36.41 4.52 -25.58
C SER A 348 -35.53 3.42 -26.20
N SER A 349 -34.36 3.77 -26.75
CA SER A 349 -33.37 2.84 -27.31
C SER A 349 -32.31 2.42 -26.29
N ASN A 350 -32.45 2.80 -25.02
CA ASN A 350 -31.48 2.60 -23.94
C ASN A 350 -30.15 3.38 -24.14
N GLY A 351 -30.14 4.32 -25.08
CA GLY A 351 -29.03 5.23 -25.33
C GLY A 351 -28.95 6.29 -24.23
N ILE A 352 -27.74 6.61 -23.76
CA ILE A 352 -27.58 7.64 -22.74
C ILE A 352 -27.79 9.05 -23.32
N VAL A 353 -28.76 9.78 -22.76
CA VAL A 353 -29.14 11.11 -23.25
C VAL A 353 -28.87 12.24 -22.25
N GLY A 354 -28.47 11.91 -21.03
CA GLY A 354 -28.17 12.90 -20.01
C GLY A 354 -27.90 12.30 -18.64
N ILE A 355 -27.69 13.17 -17.66
CA ILE A 355 -27.61 12.81 -16.24
C ILE A 355 -28.46 13.80 -15.47
N ILE A 356 -29.14 13.32 -14.42
CA ILE A 356 -29.77 14.19 -13.42
C ILE A 356 -29.12 14.00 -12.05
N THR A 357 -28.89 15.09 -11.34
CA THR A 357 -28.33 15.07 -10.00
C THR A 357 -29.40 15.25 -8.93
N ARG A 358 -29.09 14.84 -7.70
CA ARG A 358 -29.94 15.08 -6.53
C ARG A 358 -30.28 16.58 -6.37
N LYS A 359 -29.31 17.45 -6.67
CA LYS A 359 -29.48 18.90 -6.61
C LYS A 359 -30.51 19.40 -7.63
N ASP A 360 -30.54 18.81 -8.82
CA ASP A 360 -31.51 19.18 -9.88
C ASP A 360 -32.92 18.73 -9.49
N VAL A 361 -33.04 17.50 -8.97
CA VAL A 361 -34.32 16.96 -8.44
C VAL A 361 -34.83 17.81 -7.29
N ASP A 362 -34.00 18.09 -6.28
CA ASP A 362 -34.41 18.86 -5.12
C ASP A 362 -34.82 20.30 -5.52
N ARG A 363 -34.15 20.89 -6.53
CA ARG A 363 -34.54 22.19 -7.11
C ARG A 363 -35.90 22.10 -7.81
N ALA A 364 -36.12 21.10 -8.66
CA ALA A 364 -37.40 20.90 -9.35
C ALA A 364 -38.56 20.69 -8.35
N LEU A 365 -38.35 19.88 -7.30
CA LEU A 365 -39.35 19.67 -6.25
C LEU A 365 -39.68 20.94 -5.48
N LYS A 366 -38.69 21.79 -5.16
CA LYS A 366 -38.93 23.10 -4.52
C LYS A 366 -39.82 24.03 -5.34
N HIS A 367 -39.85 23.86 -6.66
CA HIS A 367 -40.70 24.63 -7.57
C HIS A 367 -42.03 23.93 -7.91
N GLY A 368 -42.39 22.83 -7.22
CA GLY A 368 -43.64 22.11 -7.46
C GLY A 368 -43.66 21.27 -8.74
N LEU A 369 -42.50 20.98 -9.32
CA LEU A 369 -42.37 20.28 -10.61
C LEU A 369 -42.25 18.76 -10.45
N SER A 370 -42.92 18.17 -9.46
CA SER A 370 -42.85 16.72 -9.16
C SER A 370 -43.29 15.84 -10.34
N HIS A 371 -44.32 16.27 -11.07
CA HIS A 371 -44.91 15.60 -12.22
C HIS A 371 -44.13 15.79 -13.53
N ALA A 372 -43.23 16.78 -13.58
CA ALA A 372 -42.55 17.13 -14.82
C ALA A 372 -41.57 16.02 -15.26
N PRO A 373 -41.39 15.79 -16.58
CA PRO A 373 -40.50 14.76 -17.08
C PRO A 373 -39.03 15.17 -16.92
N VAL A 374 -38.17 14.19 -16.60
CA VAL A 374 -36.76 14.40 -16.29
C VAL A 374 -35.96 14.96 -17.47
N LYS A 375 -36.38 14.73 -18.72
CA LYS A 375 -35.74 15.29 -19.93
C LYS A 375 -35.61 16.81 -19.91
N GLY A 376 -36.49 17.53 -19.22
CA GLY A 376 -36.42 18.99 -19.06
C GLY A 376 -35.32 19.48 -18.10
N PHE A 377 -34.75 18.59 -17.29
CA PHE A 377 -33.83 18.90 -16.20
C PHE A 377 -32.47 18.20 -16.33
N LYS A 378 -32.21 17.54 -17.47
CA LYS A 378 -30.96 16.83 -17.73
C LYS A 378 -29.80 17.80 -17.95
N SER A 379 -28.59 17.39 -17.55
CA SER A 379 -27.36 18.13 -17.82
C SER A 379 -27.15 18.38 -19.33
N ARG A 380 -26.82 19.61 -19.73
CA ARG A 380 -26.42 19.94 -21.11
C ARG A 380 -24.94 19.58 -21.31
N GLY A 381 -24.62 18.93 -22.43
CA GLY A 381 -23.26 18.46 -22.72
C GLY A 381 -22.93 17.16 -21.98
N LEU A 382 -23.35 16.02 -22.56
CA LEU A 382 -23.08 14.71 -21.97
C LEU A 382 -21.59 14.35 -22.16
N VAL A 383 -20.88 14.20 -21.04
CA VAL A 383 -19.49 13.73 -21.03
C VAL A 383 -19.48 12.26 -20.61
N THR A 384 -18.99 11.40 -21.50
CA THR A 384 -18.89 9.94 -21.29
C THR A 384 -17.48 9.44 -21.55
N THR A 385 -17.17 8.24 -21.06
CA THR A 385 -15.88 7.59 -21.27
C THR A 385 -16.03 6.12 -21.67
N GLY A 386 -14.95 5.48 -22.12
CA GLY A 386 -14.93 4.04 -22.44
C GLY A 386 -14.41 3.19 -21.28
N PRO A 387 -14.64 1.86 -21.29
CA PRO A 387 -14.22 0.98 -20.21
C PRO A 387 -12.70 0.89 -20.01
N ASN A 388 -11.91 1.25 -21.04
CA ASN A 388 -10.45 1.16 -21.04
C ASN A 388 -9.75 2.53 -20.85
N THR A 389 -10.50 3.61 -20.63
CA THR A 389 -9.93 4.94 -20.37
C THR A 389 -9.25 4.96 -19.00
N THR A 390 -8.08 5.60 -18.87
CA THR A 390 -7.30 5.56 -17.62
C THR A 390 -7.95 6.40 -16.52
N VAL A 391 -7.65 6.08 -15.25
CA VAL A 391 -8.19 6.86 -14.13
C VAL A 391 -7.68 8.31 -14.12
N GLU A 392 -6.42 8.55 -14.50
CA GLU A 392 -5.87 9.90 -14.68
C GLU A 392 -6.66 10.70 -15.75
N GLU A 393 -6.96 10.09 -16.90
CA GLU A 393 -7.76 10.74 -17.95
C GLU A 393 -9.18 11.06 -17.48
N ILE A 394 -9.84 10.13 -16.79
CA ILE A 394 -11.18 10.35 -16.20
C ILE A 394 -11.15 11.49 -15.20
N GLN A 395 -10.11 11.57 -14.36
CA GLN A 395 -9.93 12.68 -13.42
C GLN A 395 -9.79 14.01 -14.16
N ARG A 396 -8.98 14.07 -15.22
CA ARG A 396 -8.83 15.27 -16.06
C ARG A 396 -10.17 15.70 -16.66
N MET A 397 -10.92 14.77 -17.25
CA MET A 397 -12.27 15.03 -17.77
C MET A 397 -13.22 15.58 -16.69
N MET A 398 -13.15 15.06 -15.45
CA MET A 398 -13.96 15.57 -14.33
C MET A 398 -13.59 17.01 -13.95
N ILE A 399 -12.31 17.35 -13.97
CA ILE A 399 -11.80 18.69 -13.62
C ILE A 399 -12.18 19.70 -14.71
N GLU A 400 -11.83 19.40 -15.97
CA GLU A 400 -12.05 20.29 -17.12
C GLU A 400 -13.53 20.61 -17.33
N ASN A 401 -14.41 19.63 -17.11
CA ASN A 401 -15.86 19.81 -17.30
C ASN A 401 -16.58 20.18 -15.99
N GLY A 402 -15.87 20.28 -14.85
CA GLY A 402 -16.47 20.58 -13.55
C GLY A 402 -17.48 19.54 -13.03
N ILE A 403 -17.47 18.32 -13.58
CA ILE A 403 -18.44 17.26 -13.30
C ILE A 403 -17.96 16.31 -12.19
N GLY A 404 -18.90 15.69 -11.49
CA GLY A 404 -18.61 14.78 -10.37
C GLY A 404 -18.78 13.30 -10.68
N ARG A 405 -19.17 12.98 -11.91
CA ARG A 405 -19.53 11.63 -12.37
C ARG A 405 -19.43 11.55 -13.89
N ILE A 406 -18.94 10.43 -14.38
CA ILE A 406 -18.79 10.17 -15.81
C ILE A 406 -19.35 8.76 -16.10
N PRO A 407 -20.41 8.64 -16.90
CA PRO A 407 -20.89 7.36 -17.41
C PRO A 407 -19.85 6.72 -18.32
N VAL A 408 -19.65 5.42 -18.12
CA VAL A 408 -18.86 4.54 -18.97
C VAL A 408 -19.81 3.92 -19.98
N VAL A 409 -19.53 4.10 -21.27
CA VAL A 409 -20.39 3.67 -22.37
C VAL A 409 -19.71 2.66 -23.29
N VAL A 410 -20.50 1.72 -23.82
CA VAL A 410 -20.10 0.79 -24.87
C VAL A 410 -21.17 0.83 -25.94
N ARG A 411 -20.81 1.20 -27.18
CA ARG A 411 -21.75 1.33 -28.32
C ARG A 411 -22.97 2.24 -28.03
N GLY A 412 -22.77 3.31 -27.25
CA GLY A 412 -23.82 4.27 -26.91
C GLY A 412 -24.68 3.90 -25.70
N GLU A 413 -24.58 2.67 -25.20
CA GLU A 413 -25.27 2.23 -23.99
C GLU A 413 -24.40 2.45 -22.76
N ALA A 414 -25.00 2.91 -21.67
CA ALA A 414 -24.31 3.05 -20.40
C ALA A 414 -24.08 1.67 -19.77
N VAL A 415 -22.81 1.32 -19.53
CA VAL A 415 -22.43 0.06 -18.88
C VAL A 415 -21.98 0.26 -17.44
N GLY A 416 -21.44 1.43 -17.09
CA GLY A 416 -20.91 1.71 -15.75
C GLY A 416 -20.88 3.19 -15.43
N ILE A 417 -20.56 3.55 -14.20
CA ILE A 417 -20.35 4.97 -13.83
C ILE A 417 -19.15 5.11 -12.90
N VAL A 418 -18.32 6.11 -13.16
CA VAL A 418 -17.22 6.51 -12.28
C VAL A 418 -17.60 7.81 -11.60
N THR A 419 -17.48 7.87 -10.27
CA THR A 419 -17.78 9.05 -9.47
C THR A 419 -16.52 9.61 -8.80
N ARG A 420 -16.57 10.86 -8.30
CA ARG A 420 -15.49 11.42 -7.45
C ARG A 420 -15.14 10.51 -6.27
N LYS A 421 -16.11 9.79 -5.71
CA LYS A 421 -15.88 8.83 -4.62
C LYS A 421 -14.97 7.68 -5.08
N ASP A 422 -15.16 7.20 -6.31
CA ASP A 422 -14.36 6.11 -6.88
C ASP A 422 -12.92 6.59 -7.16
N ILE A 423 -12.77 7.80 -7.72
CA ILE A 423 -11.45 8.44 -7.92
C ILE A 423 -10.74 8.64 -6.58
N LEU A 424 -11.42 9.21 -5.57
CA LEU A 424 -10.84 9.43 -4.24
C LEU A 424 -10.45 8.11 -3.56
N ARG A 425 -11.29 7.08 -3.66
CA ARG A 425 -10.99 5.74 -3.13
C ARG A 425 -9.74 5.16 -3.81
N TYR A 426 -9.59 5.35 -5.12
CA TYR A 426 -8.39 4.98 -5.86
C TYR A 426 -7.15 5.77 -5.40
N LEU A 427 -7.25 7.10 -5.30
CA LEU A 427 -6.13 7.97 -4.90
C LEU A 427 -5.68 7.68 -3.46
N HIS A 428 -6.61 7.50 -2.53
CA HIS A 428 -6.27 7.09 -1.15
C HIS A 428 -5.68 5.67 -1.08
N GLY A 429 -6.05 4.78 -2.02
CA GLY A 429 -5.39 3.50 -2.22
C GLY A 429 -3.93 3.65 -2.67
N LYS A 430 -3.66 4.55 -3.63
CA LYS A 430 -2.30 4.88 -4.12
C LYS A 430 -1.43 5.53 -3.04
N ILE A 431 -1.97 6.45 -2.24
CA ILE A 431 -1.24 7.15 -1.17
C ILE A 431 -0.69 6.17 -0.11
N LYS A 432 -1.35 5.02 0.09
CA LYS A 432 -0.84 3.95 0.97
C LYS A 432 0.16 2.99 0.30
N THR A 433 0.33 3.05 -1.02
CA THR A 433 1.21 2.13 -1.76
C THR A 433 2.41 2.81 -2.44
N GLY A 434 2.44 4.15 -2.46
CA GLY A 434 3.47 4.96 -3.12
C GLY A 434 4.17 5.94 -2.17
N ALA A 435 4.30 5.63 -0.89
CA ALA A 435 5.23 6.31 -0.01
C ALA A 435 5.81 5.23 0.90
N GLY A 436 7.10 5.34 1.21
CA GLY A 436 7.90 4.28 1.81
C GLY A 436 7.16 3.45 2.87
N LYS A 437 7.34 2.14 2.79
CA LYS A 437 7.19 1.26 3.94
C LYS A 437 8.05 1.86 5.07
N SER A 438 7.42 2.50 6.06
CA SER A 438 7.78 2.52 7.48
C SER A 438 6.82 3.43 8.29
N ALA A 439 5.94 2.81 9.07
CA ALA A 439 6.01 2.83 10.54
C ALA A 439 5.70 4.12 11.34
N ALA A 440 4.77 4.97 10.91
CA ALA A 440 4.00 5.72 11.92
C ALA A 440 3.08 4.74 12.66
N GLY A 441 3.41 4.46 13.93
CA GLY A 441 2.65 3.63 14.86
C GLY A 441 1.21 4.10 15.04
N THR A 442 0.37 3.75 14.09
CA THR A 442 -0.89 3.09 14.41
C THR A 442 -0.67 1.61 14.07
N ASN A 443 -1.24 0.70 14.85
CA ASN A 443 -1.19 -0.76 14.66
C ASN A 443 -1.77 -1.25 13.29
N GLN A 444 -1.86 -0.41 12.27
CA GLN A 444 -2.55 -0.68 11.02
C GLN A 444 -1.67 -1.32 9.93
N GLU A 445 -0.34 -1.17 9.92
CA GLU A 445 0.52 -1.76 8.85
C GLU A 445 0.90 -3.24 9.05
N LYS A 446 0.66 -3.83 10.23
CA LYS A 446 0.94 -5.25 10.49
C LYS A 446 -0.09 -6.23 9.89
N PHE A 447 -1.09 -5.76 9.15
CA PHE A 447 -2.28 -6.57 8.80
C PHE A 447 -2.51 -6.81 7.30
N TYR A 448 -1.52 -6.56 6.45
CA TYR A 448 -1.71 -6.64 5.00
C TYR A 448 -0.85 -7.72 4.35
N PRO A 449 -1.28 -8.99 4.38
CA PRO A 449 -0.64 -10.04 3.60
C PRO A 449 -0.78 -9.73 2.10
N SER A 450 0.28 -9.95 1.32
CA SER A 450 0.19 -9.92 -0.14
C SER A 450 -0.74 -11.04 -0.63
N PRO A 451 -1.25 -11.00 -1.87
CA PRO A 451 -2.07 -12.09 -2.41
C PRO A 451 -1.41 -13.46 -2.28
N GLU A 452 -0.09 -13.53 -2.42
CA GLU A 452 0.72 -14.74 -2.21
C GLU A 452 0.64 -15.22 -0.75
N VAL A 453 0.82 -14.32 0.22
CA VAL A 453 0.69 -14.65 1.65
C VAL A 453 -0.73 -15.06 2.02
N VAL A 454 -1.75 -14.42 1.42
CA VAL A 454 -3.16 -14.83 1.62
C VAL A 454 -3.38 -16.23 1.08
N LYS A 455 -2.84 -16.53 -0.10
CA LYS A 455 -2.91 -17.87 -0.70
C LYS A 455 -2.20 -18.91 0.17
N GLU A 456 -1.01 -18.60 0.70
CA GLU A 456 -0.30 -19.45 1.66
C GLU A 456 -1.11 -19.68 2.93
N ARG A 457 -1.73 -18.63 3.49
CA ARG A 457 -2.62 -18.75 4.64
C ARG A 457 -3.85 -19.60 4.34
N LEU A 458 -4.47 -19.43 3.18
CA LEU A 458 -5.60 -20.27 2.76
C LEU A 458 -5.16 -21.73 2.65
N MET A 459 -3.97 -22.01 2.11
CA MET A 459 -3.40 -23.35 2.05
C MET A 459 -3.08 -23.93 3.44
N PHE A 460 -2.64 -23.08 4.37
CA PHE A 460 -2.23 -23.50 5.71
C PHE A 460 -3.43 -23.74 6.65
N TYR A 461 -4.42 -22.85 6.65
CA TYR A 461 -5.57 -22.90 7.56
C TYR A 461 -6.74 -23.73 7.02
N LEU A 462 -6.87 -23.90 5.70
CA LEU A 462 -7.95 -24.71 5.12
C LEU A 462 -7.44 -26.12 4.81
N PRO A 463 -8.26 -27.17 5.05
CA PRO A 463 -8.00 -28.50 4.55
C PRO A 463 -7.79 -28.52 3.04
N GLU A 464 -6.90 -29.37 2.56
CA GLU A 464 -6.57 -29.50 1.14
C GLU A 464 -7.81 -29.73 0.25
N SER A 465 -8.79 -30.48 0.76
CA SER A 465 -10.07 -30.71 0.08
C SER A 465 -10.87 -29.43 -0.15
N ILE A 466 -10.94 -28.53 0.83
CA ILE A 466 -11.64 -27.23 0.70
C ILE A 466 -10.86 -26.31 -0.23
N PHE A 467 -9.53 -26.22 -0.05
CA PHE A 467 -8.70 -25.37 -0.90
C PHE A 467 -8.75 -25.79 -2.37
N SER A 468 -8.82 -27.09 -2.64
CA SER A 468 -9.03 -27.63 -4.00
C SER A 468 -10.37 -27.17 -4.58
N VAL A 469 -11.44 -27.16 -3.78
CA VAL A 469 -12.75 -26.64 -4.21
C VAL A 469 -12.69 -25.13 -4.50
N LEU A 470 -11.98 -24.33 -3.70
CA LEU A 470 -11.79 -22.90 -4.00
C LEU A 470 -11.06 -22.67 -5.33
N LYS A 471 -10.07 -23.49 -5.67
CA LYS A 471 -9.41 -23.44 -6.99
C LYS A 471 -10.36 -23.85 -8.12
N LYS A 472 -11.17 -24.89 -7.92
CA LYS A 472 -12.19 -25.28 -8.90
C LYS A 472 -13.22 -24.17 -9.11
N ALA A 473 -13.66 -23.50 -8.03
CA ALA A 473 -14.55 -22.36 -8.10
C ALA A 473 -13.97 -21.22 -8.95
N SER A 474 -12.66 -20.93 -8.81
CA SER A 474 -11.95 -19.97 -9.68
C SER A 474 -12.06 -20.32 -11.16
N PHE A 475 -11.80 -21.58 -11.52
CA PHE A 475 -11.83 -22.04 -12.91
C PHE A 475 -13.25 -22.05 -13.49
N THR A 476 -14.22 -22.49 -12.68
CA THR A 476 -15.63 -22.56 -13.08
C THR A 476 -16.24 -21.17 -13.21
N ALA A 477 -15.88 -20.22 -12.34
CA ALA A 477 -16.26 -18.82 -12.47
C ALA A 477 -15.75 -18.20 -13.79
N LYS A 478 -14.49 -18.49 -14.17
CA LYS A 478 -13.92 -18.04 -15.45
C LYS A 478 -14.72 -18.58 -16.65
N LYS A 479 -15.08 -19.87 -16.65
CA LYS A 479 -15.92 -20.47 -17.70
C LYS A 479 -17.29 -19.82 -17.80
N LEU A 480 -17.90 -19.51 -16.66
CA LEU A 480 -19.22 -18.87 -16.56
C LEU A 480 -19.16 -17.34 -16.76
N LYS A 481 -17.95 -16.76 -16.89
CA LYS A 481 -17.71 -15.31 -17.01
C LYS A 481 -18.31 -14.51 -15.84
N VAL A 482 -18.29 -15.07 -14.64
CA VAL A 482 -18.72 -14.43 -13.40
C VAL A 482 -17.52 -14.17 -12.49
N LYS A 483 -17.64 -13.25 -11.54
CA LYS A 483 -16.61 -13.03 -10.52
C LYS A 483 -16.98 -13.74 -9.23
N VAL A 484 -15.98 -14.29 -8.55
CA VAL A 484 -16.16 -15.10 -7.35
C VAL A 484 -15.29 -14.60 -6.20
N TYR A 485 -15.87 -14.54 -5.01
CA TYR A 485 -15.27 -13.96 -3.82
C TYR A 485 -15.52 -14.82 -2.60
N LEU A 486 -14.49 -15.04 -1.81
CA LEU A 486 -14.61 -15.56 -0.45
C LEU A 486 -14.97 -14.40 0.48
N VAL A 487 -15.97 -14.55 1.33
CA VAL A 487 -16.47 -13.48 2.21
C VAL A 487 -16.71 -14.02 3.62
N GLY A 488 -17.27 -13.20 4.52
CA GLY A 488 -17.77 -13.69 5.80
C GLY A 488 -16.71 -13.79 6.90
N GLY A 489 -17.06 -14.55 7.94
CA GLY A 489 -16.26 -14.68 9.16
C GLY A 489 -14.89 -15.31 8.89
N LEU A 490 -14.82 -16.21 7.91
CA LEU A 490 -13.60 -16.87 7.47
C LEU A 490 -12.51 -15.88 7.05
N VAL A 491 -12.86 -14.88 6.25
CA VAL A 491 -11.89 -13.88 5.75
C VAL A 491 -11.30 -13.10 6.92
N ARG A 492 -12.14 -12.65 7.85
CA ARG A 492 -11.71 -11.93 9.06
C ARG A 492 -10.80 -12.82 9.92
N ASP A 493 -11.22 -14.05 10.18
CA ASP A 493 -10.52 -14.98 11.06
C ASP A 493 -9.17 -15.40 10.45
N LEU A 494 -9.10 -15.63 9.14
CA LEU A 494 -7.87 -15.89 8.39
C LEU A 494 -6.86 -14.74 8.50
N LEU A 495 -7.34 -13.49 8.48
CA LEU A 495 -6.47 -12.33 8.67
C LEU A 495 -5.96 -12.22 10.11
N LEU A 496 -6.79 -12.58 11.09
CA LEU A 496 -6.43 -12.71 12.51
C LEU A 496 -5.56 -13.94 12.83
N GLY A 497 -5.36 -14.85 11.88
CA GLY A 497 -4.63 -16.10 12.10
C GLY A 497 -5.39 -17.13 12.94
N MET A 498 -6.72 -17.06 12.92
CA MET A 498 -7.61 -17.99 13.60
C MET A 498 -8.14 -19.03 12.60
N PRO A 499 -8.19 -20.32 12.98
CA PRO A 499 -8.82 -21.34 12.14
C PRO A 499 -10.33 -21.11 12.10
N ASN A 500 -10.90 -21.13 10.90
CA ASN A 500 -12.33 -21.13 10.66
C ASN A 500 -12.58 -21.99 9.41
N LEU A 501 -13.64 -22.80 9.41
CA LEU A 501 -14.02 -23.69 8.31
C LEU A 501 -15.38 -23.35 7.70
N ASP A 502 -15.97 -22.23 8.13
CA ASP A 502 -17.24 -21.70 7.65
C ASP A 502 -17.02 -20.94 6.32
N VAL A 503 -17.13 -21.65 5.19
CA VAL A 503 -16.75 -21.13 3.88
C VAL A 503 -17.96 -20.49 3.20
N ASP A 504 -18.01 -19.16 3.25
CA ASP A 504 -18.98 -18.35 2.50
C ASP A 504 -18.38 -17.84 1.18
N ILE A 505 -19.01 -18.16 0.06
CA ILE A 505 -18.66 -17.67 -1.27
C ILE A 505 -19.78 -16.78 -1.81
N VAL A 506 -19.41 -15.60 -2.30
CA VAL A 506 -20.31 -14.71 -3.04
C VAL A 506 -19.89 -14.63 -4.49
N VAL A 507 -20.87 -14.77 -5.38
CA VAL A 507 -20.70 -14.72 -6.84
C VAL A 507 -21.37 -13.46 -7.37
N GLU A 508 -20.59 -12.62 -8.05
CA GLU A 508 -21.13 -11.50 -8.83
C GLU A 508 -21.66 -12.02 -10.17
N GLY A 509 -22.90 -12.50 -10.12
CA GLY A 509 -23.56 -13.25 -11.17
C GLY A 509 -24.50 -14.32 -10.59
N ASP A 510 -24.73 -15.39 -11.35
CA ASP A 510 -25.55 -16.53 -10.90
C ASP A 510 -24.73 -17.48 -10.00
N GLY A 511 -24.98 -17.41 -8.70
CA GLY A 511 -24.31 -18.25 -7.71
C GLY A 511 -24.83 -19.68 -7.68
N ILE A 512 -26.11 -19.90 -8.04
CA ILE A 512 -26.71 -21.24 -8.07
C ILE A 512 -26.11 -22.04 -9.22
N ALA A 513 -26.00 -21.44 -10.41
CA ALA A 513 -25.37 -22.09 -11.56
C ALA A 513 -23.89 -22.45 -11.29
N LEU A 514 -23.16 -21.59 -10.57
CA LEU A 514 -21.80 -21.90 -10.14
C LEU A 514 -21.78 -23.05 -9.12
N ALA A 515 -22.70 -23.05 -8.15
CA ALA A 515 -22.79 -24.07 -7.11
C ALA A 515 -23.10 -25.46 -7.68
N GLU A 516 -24.09 -25.56 -8.57
CA GLU A 516 -24.48 -26.82 -9.22
C GLU A 516 -23.33 -27.43 -10.01
N LYS A 517 -22.62 -26.60 -10.78
CA LYS A 517 -21.47 -27.05 -11.56
C LYS A 517 -20.30 -27.46 -10.69
N LEU A 518 -20.02 -26.70 -9.63
CA LEU A 518 -18.94 -26.99 -8.68
C LEU A 518 -19.21 -28.27 -7.88
N ALA A 519 -20.46 -28.52 -7.50
CA ALA A 519 -20.90 -29.74 -6.82
C ALA A 519 -20.71 -30.97 -7.73
N HIS A 520 -21.15 -30.88 -8.99
CA HIS A 520 -20.95 -31.94 -9.98
C HIS A 520 -19.46 -32.25 -10.22
N GLU A 521 -18.62 -31.23 -10.40
CA GLU A 521 -17.16 -31.38 -10.57
C GLU A 521 -16.42 -31.87 -9.32
N SER A 522 -17.09 -31.87 -8.16
CA SER A 522 -16.51 -32.27 -6.87
C SER A 522 -17.14 -33.54 -6.28
N GLY A 523 -18.09 -34.17 -6.98
CA GLY A 523 -18.81 -35.34 -6.49
C GLY A 523 -19.67 -35.05 -5.24
N ALA A 524 -20.10 -33.80 -5.06
CA ALA A 524 -20.84 -33.33 -3.89
C ALA A 524 -22.33 -33.14 -4.21
N ARG A 525 -23.17 -33.09 -3.17
CA ARG A 525 -24.59 -32.74 -3.30
C ARG A 525 -24.77 -31.23 -3.21
N VAL A 526 -25.83 -30.70 -3.81
CA VAL A 526 -26.17 -29.26 -3.74
C VAL A 526 -27.64 -29.10 -3.38
N GLU A 527 -27.92 -28.19 -2.46
CA GLU A 527 -29.27 -27.73 -2.12
C GLU A 527 -29.39 -26.26 -2.51
N SER A 528 -30.34 -25.93 -3.41
CA SER A 528 -30.52 -24.56 -3.90
C SER A 528 -31.81 -23.94 -3.39
N TYR A 529 -31.73 -22.67 -2.99
CA TYR A 529 -32.81 -21.88 -2.43
C TYR A 529 -33.08 -20.67 -3.34
N GLN A 530 -33.92 -20.89 -4.35
CA GLN A 530 -34.19 -19.91 -5.41
C GLN A 530 -34.69 -18.54 -4.90
N LYS A 531 -35.53 -18.54 -3.85
CA LYS A 531 -36.07 -17.31 -3.25
C LYS A 531 -35.00 -16.35 -2.73
N PHE A 532 -33.86 -16.88 -2.25
CA PHE A 532 -32.77 -16.09 -1.68
C PHE A 532 -31.53 -16.05 -2.56
N LYS A 533 -31.56 -16.74 -3.71
CA LYS A 533 -30.41 -16.91 -4.63
C LYS A 533 -29.17 -17.45 -3.92
N THR A 534 -29.38 -18.45 -3.07
CA THR A 534 -28.32 -19.13 -2.31
C THR A 534 -28.33 -20.62 -2.61
N ALA A 535 -27.19 -21.27 -2.47
CA ALA A 535 -27.02 -22.71 -2.59
C ALA A 535 -26.00 -23.19 -1.58
N VAL A 536 -26.19 -24.39 -1.06
CA VAL A 536 -25.28 -25.06 -0.12
C VAL A 536 -24.73 -26.29 -0.79
N ILE A 537 -23.41 -26.38 -0.92
CA ILE A 537 -22.73 -27.60 -1.40
C ILE A 537 -22.41 -28.46 -0.18
N ILE A 538 -22.83 -29.72 -0.16
CA ILE A 538 -22.65 -30.66 0.94
C ILE A 538 -21.75 -31.80 0.49
N PHE A 539 -20.63 -31.99 1.21
CA PHE A 539 -19.63 -33.04 0.96
C PHE A 539 -19.89 -34.27 1.85
N GLU A 540 -19.36 -35.43 1.45
CA GLU A 540 -19.56 -36.72 2.16
C GLU A 540 -19.12 -36.70 3.64
N ASN A 541 -18.19 -35.81 4.00
CA ASN A 541 -17.69 -35.65 5.36
C ASN A 541 -18.51 -34.65 6.20
N TYR A 542 -19.77 -34.38 5.83
CA TYR A 542 -20.67 -33.41 6.48
C TYR A 542 -20.16 -31.97 6.50
N ARG A 543 -19.15 -31.63 5.69
CA ARG A 543 -18.74 -30.25 5.46
C ARG A 543 -19.64 -29.61 4.42
N HIS A 544 -19.83 -28.31 4.53
CA HIS A 544 -20.59 -27.53 3.57
C HIS A 544 -19.85 -26.26 3.15
N ILE A 545 -20.22 -25.75 1.97
CA ILE A 545 -19.81 -24.44 1.46
C ILE A 545 -21.09 -23.70 1.06
N ASP A 546 -21.27 -22.53 1.61
CA ASP A 546 -22.37 -21.63 1.28
C ASP A 546 -22.01 -20.78 0.08
N ILE A 547 -22.90 -20.72 -0.91
CA ILE A 547 -22.73 -19.93 -2.12
C ILE A 547 -23.94 -19.02 -2.27
N ALA A 548 -23.70 -17.73 -2.42
CA ALA A 548 -24.74 -16.73 -2.63
C ALA A 548 -24.44 -15.87 -3.86
N SER A 549 -25.47 -15.48 -4.59
CA SER A 549 -25.36 -14.36 -5.53
C SER A 549 -25.24 -13.04 -4.77
N SER A 550 -24.34 -12.16 -5.23
CA SER A 550 -24.25 -10.79 -4.71
C SER A 550 -25.55 -10.04 -4.93
N ARG A 551 -26.02 -9.38 -3.87
CA ARG A 551 -27.36 -8.81 -3.84
C ARG A 551 -27.45 -7.50 -3.07
N ILE A 552 -28.51 -6.77 -3.36
CA ILE A 552 -28.95 -5.60 -2.61
C ILE A 552 -30.20 -6.02 -1.83
N GLU A 553 -30.27 -5.59 -0.57
CA GLU A 553 -31.40 -5.84 0.32
C GLU A 553 -32.17 -4.54 0.58
N HIS A 554 -33.50 -4.61 0.50
CA HIS A 554 -34.40 -3.50 0.80
C HIS A 554 -35.40 -3.90 1.88
N TYR A 555 -35.44 -3.15 2.98
CA TYR A 555 -36.34 -3.35 4.10
C TYR A 555 -37.54 -2.41 3.97
N LYS A 556 -38.76 -2.95 3.86
CA LYS A 556 -40.00 -2.15 3.79
C LYS A 556 -40.34 -1.51 5.12
N GLU A 557 -40.09 -2.24 6.20
CA GLU A 557 -40.33 -1.83 7.58
C GLU A 557 -39.16 -2.32 8.47
N PRO A 558 -38.88 -1.64 9.59
CA PRO A 558 -37.89 -2.10 10.57
C PRO A 558 -38.15 -3.56 10.99
N ALA A 559 -37.08 -4.37 11.07
CA ALA A 559 -37.11 -5.79 11.45
C ALA A 559 -37.85 -6.77 10.50
N ALA A 560 -38.34 -6.33 9.34
CA ALA A 560 -38.94 -7.21 8.32
C ALA A 560 -37.89 -7.99 7.49
N LEU A 561 -38.32 -9.03 6.78
CA LEU A 561 -37.47 -9.71 5.79
C LEU A 561 -37.23 -8.80 4.56
N PRO A 562 -36.00 -8.77 4.00
CA PRO A 562 -35.70 -7.89 2.88
C PRO A 562 -36.17 -8.44 1.53
N ASP A 563 -36.52 -7.53 0.62
CA ASP A 563 -36.61 -7.80 -0.82
C ASP A 563 -35.20 -7.81 -1.43
N ILE A 564 -34.95 -8.73 -2.38
CA ILE A 564 -33.62 -9.02 -2.93
C ILE A 564 -33.52 -8.67 -4.41
N GLU A 565 -32.52 -7.88 -4.80
CA GLU A 565 -32.16 -7.55 -6.18
C GLU A 565 -30.69 -7.95 -6.48
N PRO A 566 -30.31 -8.30 -7.72
CA PRO A 566 -28.90 -8.49 -8.08
C PRO A 566 -28.06 -7.22 -7.86
N GLY A 567 -26.82 -7.36 -7.39
CA GLY A 567 -25.89 -6.24 -7.20
C GLY A 567 -24.43 -6.64 -7.37
N SER A 568 -23.51 -5.69 -7.28
CA SER A 568 -22.06 -5.96 -7.24
C SER A 568 -21.59 -6.45 -5.88
N ILE A 569 -20.38 -7.01 -5.82
CA ILE A 569 -19.73 -7.36 -4.55
C ILE A 569 -19.65 -6.17 -3.58
N THR A 570 -19.44 -4.95 -4.09
CA THR A 570 -19.39 -3.75 -3.23
C THR A 570 -20.73 -3.51 -2.54
N GLN A 571 -21.83 -3.70 -3.27
CA GLN A 571 -23.18 -3.50 -2.76
C GLN A 571 -23.59 -4.62 -1.79
N ASP A 572 -23.20 -5.86 -2.07
CA ASP A 572 -23.41 -6.99 -1.15
C ASP A 572 -22.65 -6.81 0.17
N LEU A 573 -21.42 -6.32 0.11
CA LEU A 573 -20.65 -6.03 1.32
C LEU A 573 -21.24 -4.84 2.11
N ALA A 574 -21.89 -3.89 1.44
CA ALA A 574 -22.47 -2.70 2.07
C ALA A 574 -23.68 -3.01 2.97
N ARG A 575 -24.40 -4.11 2.73
CA ARG A 575 -25.58 -4.52 3.53
C ARG A 575 -25.23 -5.33 4.78
N ARG A 576 -23.96 -5.71 4.95
CA ARG A 576 -23.52 -6.53 6.08
C ARG A 576 -23.54 -5.76 7.41
N ASP A 577 -23.40 -6.50 8.49
CA ASP A 577 -23.56 -6.00 9.86
C ASP A 577 -22.45 -5.03 10.28
N PHE A 578 -21.19 -5.43 10.10
CA PHE A 578 -20.02 -4.67 10.58
C PHE A 578 -18.91 -4.59 9.53
N SER A 579 -18.12 -3.51 9.58
CA SER A 579 -16.97 -3.28 8.70
C SER A 579 -15.98 -4.45 8.69
N ILE A 580 -15.71 -5.06 9.84
CA ILE A 580 -14.80 -6.23 9.96
C ILE A 580 -15.30 -7.46 9.18
N ASN A 581 -16.61 -7.53 8.89
CA ASN A 581 -17.25 -8.61 8.13
C ASN A 581 -17.51 -8.24 6.66
N THR A 582 -17.10 -7.04 6.22
CA THR A 582 -17.17 -6.60 4.81
C THR A 582 -15.90 -6.90 4.03
N LEU A 583 -14.99 -7.69 4.59
CA LEU A 583 -13.78 -8.10 3.91
C LEU A 583 -14.07 -9.27 2.98
N ALA A 584 -13.50 -9.21 1.79
CA ALA A 584 -13.59 -10.27 0.80
C ALA A 584 -12.20 -10.64 0.28
N ILE A 585 -12.02 -11.87 -0.18
CA ILE A 585 -10.82 -12.32 -0.91
C ILE A 585 -11.27 -12.73 -2.31
N SER A 586 -10.62 -12.17 -3.34
CA SER A 586 -10.85 -12.58 -4.72
C SER A 586 -10.43 -14.02 -4.91
N LEU A 587 -11.34 -14.82 -5.46
CA LEU A 587 -11.07 -16.19 -5.93
C LEU A 587 -10.96 -16.23 -7.46
N ASN A 588 -10.87 -15.07 -8.14
CA ASN A 588 -10.72 -15.03 -9.59
C ASN A 588 -9.29 -15.40 -10.00
N GLU A 589 -9.11 -15.99 -11.18
CA GLU A 589 -7.80 -16.51 -11.61
C GLU A 589 -6.72 -15.41 -11.71
N ASP A 590 -7.08 -14.23 -12.23
CA ASP A 590 -6.14 -13.13 -12.48
C ASP A 590 -5.64 -12.43 -11.21
N ASP A 591 -6.39 -12.51 -10.11
CA ASP A 591 -6.07 -11.82 -8.86
C ASP A 591 -6.40 -12.65 -7.60
N PHE A 592 -6.26 -13.98 -7.69
CA PHE A 592 -6.53 -14.91 -6.60
C PHE A 592 -5.76 -14.53 -5.33
N GLY A 593 -6.46 -14.45 -4.21
CA GLY A 593 -5.87 -14.06 -2.91
C GLY A 593 -5.86 -12.55 -2.67
N ARG A 594 -6.26 -11.72 -3.65
CA ARG A 594 -6.38 -10.28 -3.44
C ARG A 594 -7.51 -9.97 -2.47
N ILE A 595 -7.17 -9.38 -1.33
CA ILE A 595 -8.19 -8.92 -0.37
C ILE A 595 -8.82 -7.62 -0.88
N ILE A 596 -10.14 -7.52 -0.76
CA ILE A 596 -10.97 -6.38 -1.10
C ILE A 596 -11.52 -5.79 0.21
N ASP A 597 -11.34 -4.48 0.38
CA ASP A 597 -11.86 -3.73 1.53
C ASP A 597 -12.37 -2.37 1.07
N PHE A 598 -13.69 -2.21 1.02
CA PHE A 598 -14.33 -0.95 0.62
C PHE A 598 -14.78 -0.07 1.78
N PHE A 599 -14.86 -0.65 2.99
CA PHE A 599 -15.51 -0.01 4.15
C PHE A 599 -14.57 0.16 5.36
N GLY A 600 -13.28 -0.13 5.19
CA GLY A 600 -12.27 0.02 6.24
C GLY A 600 -12.28 -1.13 7.24
N GLY A 601 -12.78 -2.30 6.85
CA GLY A 601 -12.82 -3.48 7.72
C GLY A 601 -11.45 -3.88 8.25
N ARG A 602 -10.38 -3.69 7.45
CA ARG A 602 -9.02 -4.01 7.90
C ARG A 602 -8.51 -3.02 8.94
N LYS A 603 -8.89 -1.74 8.82
CA LYS A 603 -8.56 -0.71 9.81
C LYS A 603 -9.20 -1.05 11.15
N ASP A 604 -10.50 -1.36 11.13
CA ASP A 604 -11.25 -1.69 12.35
C ASP A 604 -10.77 -3.02 12.95
N LEU A 605 -10.34 -4.00 12.14
CA LEU A 605 -9.64 -5.20 12.64
C LEU A 605 -8.36 -4.85 13.40
N GLY A 606 -7.49 -4.00 12.84
CA GLY A 606 -6.24 -3.58 13.48
C GLY A 606 -6.45 -2.75 14.74
N GLU A 607 -7.53 -1.95 14.79
CA GLU A 607 -7.92 -1.17 15.96
C GLU A 607 -8.76 -1.97 16.98
N LYS A 608 -9.08 -3.24 16.70
CA LYS A 608 -9.97 -4.10 17.49
C LYS A 608 -11.34 -3.45 17.76
N LYS A 609 -11.93 -2.86 16.73
CA LYS A 609 -13.22 -2.16 16.78
C LYS A 609 -14.32 -2.89 16.02
N ILE A 610 -15.53 -2.86 16.58
CA ILE A 610 -16.76 -3.28 15.91
C ILE A 610 -17.51 -2.01 15.50
N ARG A 611 -17.65 -1.79 14.19
CA ARG A 611 -18.24 -0.59 13.61
C ARG A 611 -19.34 -0.95 12.63
N VAL A 612 -20.52 -0.32 12.79
CA VAL A 612 -21.62 -0.44 11.80
C VAL A 612 -21.35 0.37 10.54
N LEU A 613 -21.89 -0.08 9.40
CA LEU A 613 -21.69 0.55 8.10
C LEU A 613 -22.51 1.82 7.88
N HIS A 614 -23.68 1.93 8.53
CA HIS A 614 -24.58 3.08 8.42
C HIS A 614 -25.39 3.28 9.70
N LYS A 615 -25.90 4.50 9.89
CA LYS A 615 -26.58 4.94 11.12
C LYS A 615 -27.88 4.18 11.43
N LEU A 616 -28.51 3.61 10.40
CA LEU A 616 -29.76 2.85 10.52
C LEU A 616 -29.55 1.34 10.68
N SER A 617 -28.30 0.85 10.77
CA SER A 617 -27.99 -0.60 10.79
C SER A 617 -28.80 -1.38 11.83
N PHE A 618 -28.94 -0.85 13.05
CA PHE A 618 -29.71 -1.48 14.12
C PHE A 618 -31.22 -1.28 14.03
N VAL A 619 -31.66 -0.28 13.27
CA VAL A 619 -33.09 -0.05 13.00
C VAL A 619 -33.58 -1.04 11.94
N GLU A 620 -32.77 -1.27 10.91
CA GLU A 620 -33.07 -2.21 9.83
C GLU A 620 -33.04 -3.66 10.34
N ASP A 621 -31.99 -4.05 11.09
CA ASP A 621 -31.88 -5.39 11.68
C ASP A 621 -31.41 -5.32 13.15
N PRO A 622 -32.34 -5.37 14.11
CA PRO A 622 -32.00 -5.23 15.54
C PRO A 622 -31.17 -6.40 16.08
N THR A 623 -31.12 -7.55 15.40
CA THR A 623 -30.28 -8.70 15.83
C THR A 623 -28.79 -8.35 15.80
N ARG A 624 -28.39 -7.36 15.00
CA ARG A 624 -27.01 -6.86 14.94
C ARG A 624 -26.52 -6.34 16.29
N ILE A 625 -27.39 -5.87 17.18
CA ILE A 625 -27.00 -5.47 18.53
C ILE A 625 -26.45 -6.67 19.31
N LEU A 626 -27.17 -7.80 19.29
CA LEU A 626 -26.75 -9.04 19.95
C LEU A 626 -25.47 -9.61 19.30
N ARG A 627 -25.39 -9.56 17.96
CA ARG A 627 -24.19 -9.97 17.22
C ARG A 627 -22.97 -9.12 17.56
N ALA A 628 -23.14 -7.81 17.80
CA ALA A 628 -22.05 -6.93 18.23
C ALA A 628 -21.50 -7.40 19.58
N VAL A 629 -22.37 -7.68 20.56
CA VAL A 629 -21.99 -8.22 21.88
C VAL A 629 -21.27 -9.57 21.72
N ARG A 630 -21.80 -10.45 20.87
CA ARG A 630 -21.15 -11.73 20.55
C ARG A 630 -19.73 -11.55 20.02
N PHE A 631 -19.53 -10.60 19.10
CA PHE A 631 -18.19 -10.31 18.57
C PHE A 631 -17.28 -9.66 19.61
N GLU A 632 -17.79 -8.83 20.51
CA GLU A 632 -16.99 -8.31 21.64
C GLU A 632 -16.47 -9.44 22.52
N GLN A 633 -17.32 -10.40 22.91
CA GLN A 633 -16.92 -11.53 23.73
C GLN A 633 -15.97 -12.48 23.00
N ARG A 634 -16.32 -12.88 21.77
CA ARG A 634 -15.55 -13.86 21.01
C ARG A 634 -14.18 -13.33 20.56
N LEU A 635 -14.09 -12.07 20.14
CA LEU A 635 -12.86 -11.50 19.55
C LEU A 635 -12.07 -10.61 20.53
N GLY A 636 -12.64 -10.25 21.69
CA GLY A 636 -12.06 -9.27 22.60
C GLY A 636 -12.00 -7.86 22.03
N PHE A 637 -12.90 -7.54 21.10
CA PHE A 637 -13.01 -6.23 20.46
C PHE A 637 -13.97 -5.34 21.25
N LYS A 638 -14.01 -4.05 20.93
CA LYS A 638 -15.00 -3.11 21.49
C LYS A 638 -15.81 -2.43 20.39
N MET A 639 -17.08 -2.19 20.63
CA MET A 639 -17.86 -1.29 19.77
C MET A 639 -17.20 0.09 19.73
N ASP A 640 -17.17 0.73 18.56
CA ASP A 640 -16.74 2.11 18.51
C ASP A 640 -17.80 3.04 19.14
N MET A 641 -17.38 4.20 19.64
CA MET A 641 -18.24 5.11 20.40
C MET A 641 -19.56 5.46 19.68
N GLN A 642 -19.53 5.59 18.35
CA GLN A 642 -20.74 5.87 17.60
C GLN A 642 -21.65 4.64 17.50
N THR A 643 -21.10 3.46 17.25
CA THR A 643 -21.84 2.20 17.20
C THR A 643 -22.53 1.92 18.54
N GLU A 644 -21.81 2.07 19.65
CA GLU A 644 -22.37 1.87 20.99
C GLU A 644 -23.55 2.83 21.27
N LYS A 645 -23.40 4.12 20.93
CA LYS A 645 -24.48 5.11 21.06
C LYS A 645 -25.71 4.73 20.23
N LEU A 646 -25.52 4.27 19.00
CA LEU A 646 -26.63 3.84 18.13
C LEU A 646 -27.33 2.60 18.68
N ALA A 647 -26.59 1.64 19.26
CA ALA A 647 -27.17 0.47 19.89
C ALA A 647 -28.05 0.86 21.09
N ILE A 648 -27.53 1.70 22.00
CA ILE A 648 -28.27 2.20 23.16
C ILE A 648 -29.54 2.96 22.74
N LEU A 649 -29.45 3.83 21.73
CA LEU A 649 -30.60 4.57 21.21
C LEU A 649 -31.67 3.62 20.64
N SER A 650 -31.26 2.61 19.87
CA SER A 650 -32.17 1.62 19.28
C SER A 650 -32.90 0.79 20.35
N ILE A 651 -32.20 0.45 21.44
CA ILE A 651 -32.81 -0.21 22.62
C ILE A 651 -33.84 0.71 23.29
N LYS A 652 -33.50 1.98 23.52
CA LYS A 652 -34.43 2.97 24.12
C LYS A 652 -35.68 3.19 23.27
N MET A 653 -35.57 3.08 21.95
CA MET A 653 -36.68 3.17 21.01
C MET A 653 -37.53 1.89 20.94
N ASN A 654 -37.27 0.87 21.78
CA ASN A 654 -37.99 -0.41 21.83
C ASN A 654 -37.99 -1.21 20.51
N ILE A 655 -37.02 -0.98 19.61
CA ILE A 655 -36.99 -1.64 18.29
C ILE A 655 -36.79 -3.16 18.42
N LEU A 656 -36.13 -3.62 19.49
CA LEU A 656 -35.93 -5.04 19.80
C LEU A 656 -37.25 -5.81 20.02
N LYS A 657 -38.36 -5.15 20.38
CA LYS A 657 -39.67 -5.83 20.52
C LYS A 657 -40.19 -6.39 19.20
N GLY A 658 -39.74 -5.88 18.06
CA GLY A 658 -40.12 -6.38 16.74
C GLY A 658 -39.44 -7.69 16.32
N LEU A 659 -38.48 -8.20 17.11
CA LEU A 659 -37.79 -9.45 16.79
C LEU A 659 -38.55 -10.68 17.30
N ASN A 660 -38.57 -11.74 16.47
CA ASN A 660 -39.06 -13.05 16.88
C ASN A 660 -38.15 -13.63 17.99
N GLY A 661 -38.76 -14.16 19.07
CA GLY A 661 -38.06 -14.73 20.23
C GLY A 661 -37.07 -15.85 19.89
N ILE A 662 -37.29 -16.61 18.81
CA ILE A 662 -36.34 -17.64 18.34
C ILE A 662 -35.00 -17.01 17.90
N ARG A 663 -35.05 -15.91 17.14
CA ARG A 663 -33.84 -15.21 16.67
C ARG A 663 -33.03 -14.63 17.83
N ILE A 664 -33.72 -14.18 18.89
CA ILE A 664 -33.08 -13.69 20.11
C ILE A 664 -32.39 -14.84 20.83
N ARG A 665 -33.08 -15.97 21.02
CA ARG A 665 -32.53 -17.18 21.65
C ARG A 665 -31.26 -17.65 20.93
N ASP A 666 -31.28 -17.75 19.61
CA ASP A 666 -30.15 -18.30 18.85
C ASP A 666 -28.90 -17.41 18.94
N GLU A 667 -29.08 -16.08 18.96
CA GLU A 667 -27.96 -15.16 19.19
C GLU A 667 -27.46 -15.21 20.65
N LEU A 668 -28.36 -15.37 21.64
CA LEU A 668 -27.96 -15.53 23.05
C LEU A 668 -27.20 -16.85 23.30
N VAL A 669 -27.64 -17.96 22.71
CA VAL A 669 -26.94 -19.25 22.78
C VAL A 669 -25.56 -19.16 22.13
N SER A 670 -25.38 -18.31 21.13
CA SER A 670 -24.07 -18.09 20.50
C SER A 670 -23.14 -17.16 21.31
N ILE A 671 -23.66 -16.50 22.36
CA ILE A 671 -22.90 -15.62 23.26
C ILE A 671 -22.45 -16.37 24.52
N LEU A 672 -23.33 -17.22 25.06
CA LEU A 672 -23.08 -18.11 26.21
C LEU A 672 -22.15 -19.26 25.82
#